data_AF-A0A1G7LNX2-F1
#
_entry.id   AF-A0A1G7LNX2-F1
#
_cell.length_a   1.000
_cell.length_b   1.000
_cell.length_c   1.000
_cell.angle_alpha   90.00
_cell.angle_beta   90.00
_cell.angle_gamma   90.00
#
_symmetry.space_group_name_H-M   'P 1'
#
loop_
_entity.id
_entity.type
_entity.pdbx_description
1 polymer ?
#
loop_
_entity_poly.entity_id
_entity_poly.type
_entity_poly.pdbx_seq_one_letter_code
_entity_poly.pdbx_strand_id
1 'polypeptide(L)'
;MATIDVTAQSSTATTDTGAVFTNVASVASTGTGVFDSFLVIQNNGTEQGYNTDGSPLPLDDKQASHTNAILLSSIPVVTGDGQNGTVAGTQYLEFRLDINQNGSANQPQLISLDQLKIYQESSGNLLTDFAGETPKFDLGDNTVLLNAQWDAGSGKGDYVILVPLSNFDTSGADPYVYLYSQFGAVGGDYAANSGFEEWGVIGSGGSGLGALSVVKQVHDIDGNTQNLVVDHAGQQIDYSIEVGNTGTGVLTLTSVTDQIESLGATAAVAVTTTFNNATYNLGDTNHNNLLDPGEHWQYTASYTVQQADIDHDGYGTGAGGAPGDGFIDNLATASAPGVPDAMDTASVAIDYKPSMSIDKTVVSVDDVNGDGLTDAGDVIHYNIHVANTGNVTLTGVTVTDPLTGDPAGGLSTLNVGSSEDLVATYTLTQADIDNHGSNLVDLIQDDKITNTATADSDQTSPVSDSVDQPIDYKPSMSIVKTVVSVDDVNGDGLTDAGDIIHYNIHVANTGDVTLTGVTVTDPLTGDPTGGLSTLAVGSSEDLAATYTLTQSDIDNHGSNLVDLTQDDKITNTATADSDQTTPVSDSVDQPIDYKPSVDLTKTVLSVTGGHADHVGDVITYQITVENTGDVTLTGVKVTDALEGYSLATLDNSTVTGDNGNHVLDVGETWTYTTTHTLTQADLDNNWLNGGDGVFDNTATVTDNQNVTDYDTAHVLLGPGVRTPGFWAQKTWQTFWDGNANNQPKQAGTDGFASGEITYAVDSNHDTHVTSADKAGLLIGDYNLNGVQDIGENVLFISTADALTLLNASDKQVQDGRYMLGRDVVATWLNYLEGNAIGNGSAGTARHDIDDAIKWLEYTQAKPGAIENSADFHTLSVADDLTSSSAVKTSSAIWSGPVVNVPLLGQAIDLSASHLHTDLDHYNNLGFV
;
A
#
# COMPACT_ATOMS: atom_id res chain seq x y z
N MET A 1 -57.31 56.71 55.95
CA MET A 1 -57.66 55.29 55.77
C MET A 1 -56.46 54.47 56.17
N ALA A 2 -56.62 53.57 57.15
CA ALA A 2 -55.58 52.58 57.45
C ALA A 2 -55.83 51.38 56.54
N THR A 3 -54.82 50.98 55.77
CA THR A 3 -54.89 49.77 54.96
C THR A 3 -54.44 48.59 55.82
N ILE A 4 -55.31 47.61 55.97
CA ILE A 4 -55.08 46.38 56.73
C ILE A 4 -54.76 45.29 55.72
N ASP A 5 -53.51 44.86 55.68
CA ASP A 5 -53.03 43.91 54.69
C ASP A 5 -53.10 42.47 55.23
N VAL A 6 -53.97 41.66 54.66
CA VAL A 6 -54.08 40.21 54.92
C VAL A 6 -53.87 39.41 53.63
N THR A 7 -53.05 39.93 52.71
CA THR A 7 -52.75 39.31 51.41
C THR A 7 -51.74 38.17 51.49
N ALA A 8 -51.21 37.86 52.69
CA ALA A 8 -50.26 36.77 52.98
C ALA A 8 -51.03 35.50 53.45
N GLN A 9 -50.62 34.29 53.05
CA GLN A 9 -51.38 33.07 53.36
C GLN A 9 -51.31 32.80 54.86
N SER A 10 -52.43 32.44 55.51
CA SER A 10 -52.50 32.31 56.98
C SER A 10 -52.21 33.61 57.76
N SER A 11 -52.25 34.78 57.11
CA SER A 11 -52.03 36.06 57.78
C SER A 11 -53.28 36.53 58.52
N THR A 12 -53.07 37.15 59.68
CA THR A 12 -54.14 37.69 60.53
C THR A 12 -53.86 39.13 60.90
N ALA A 13 -54.89 39.97 60.84
CA ALA A 13 -54.83 41.36 61.27
C ALA A 13 -56.08 41.78 62.05
N THR A 14 -55.88 42.62 63.07
CA THR A 14 -56.94 43.16 63.91
C THR A 14 -57.16 44.63 63.59
N THR A 15 -58.42 45.01 63.34
CA THR A 15 -58.82 46.40 63.10
C THR A 15 -58.87 47.19 64.42
N ASP A 16 -58.84 48.51 64.34
CA ASP A 16 -59.11 49.38 65.48
C ASP A 16 -60.57 49.28 65.99
N THR A 17 -61.47 48.75 65.17
CA THR A 17 -62.85 48.39 65.53
C THR A 17 -62.95 47.04 66.28
N GLY A 18 -61.81 46.38 66.51
CA GLY A 18 -61.71 45.12 67.25
C GLY A 18 -62.09 43.88 66.45
N ALA A 19 -62.35 44.01 65.15
CA ALA A 19 -62.59 42.87 64.27
C ALA A 19 -61.26 42.24 63.85
N VAL A 20 -61.25 40.92 63.65
CA VAL A 20 -60.07 40.18 63.24
C VAL A 20 -60.32 39.58 61.86
N PHE A 21 -59.43 39.87 60.92
CA PHE A 21 -59.45 39.33 59.56
C PHE A 21 -58.31 38.33 59.43
N THR A 22 -58.61 37.11 59.00
CA THR A 22 -57.62 36.07 58.77
C THR A 22 -57.77 35.52 57.36
N ASN A 23 -56.69 35.52 56.60
CA ASN A 23 -56.56 34.72 55.39
C ASN A 23 -56.32 33.26 55.79
N VAL A 24 -57.08 32.31 55.25
CA VAL A 24 -56.90 30.89 55.59
C VAL A 24 -56.27 30.14 54.42
N ALA A 25 -55.21 29.36 54.70
CA ALA A 25 -54.67 28.40 53.74
C ALA A 25 -55.64 27.21 53.62
N SER A 26 -56.20 26.91 52.44
CA SER A 26 -56.99 25.68 52.32
C SER A 26 -56.11 24.47 51.97
N VAL A 27 -56.41 23.35 52.64
CA VAL A 27 -56.12 21.98 52.24
C VAL A 27 -57.47 21.27 52.15
N ALA A 28 -57.69 20.51 51.07
CA ALA A 28 -58.87 19.72 50.68
C ALA A 28 -59.99 20.40 49.85
N SER A 29 -60.38 19.72 48.77
CA SER A 29 -61.44 20.07 47.79
C SER A 29 -62.75 19.30 48.06
N THR A 30 -63.92 19.95 47.84
CA THR A 30 -65.19 19.38 47.30
C THR A 30 -66.36 20.39 47.34
N GLY A 31 -67.01 20.66 46.18
CA GLY A 31 -68.47 20.91 46.01
C GLY A 31 -69.14 22.23 46.45
N THR A 32 -70.17 22.67 45.71
CA THR A 32 -71.07 23.80 46.06
C THR A 32 -72.01 23.47 47.23
N GLY A 33 -72.26 24.43 48.14
CA GLY A 33 -73.27 24.32 49.22
C GLY A 33 -72.76 24.19 50.67
N VAL A 34 -71.58 24.72 51.00
CA VAL A 34 -70.93 24.53 52.32
C VAL A 34 -71.27 25.61 53.37
N PHE A 35 -71.82 26.77 52.97
CA PHE A 35 -72.30 27.81 53.90
C PHE A 35 -73.74 28.20 53.61
N ASP A 36 -74.47 28.59 54.65
CA ASP A 36 -75.74 29.31 54.50
C ASP A 36 -75.41 30.73 54.01
N SER A 37 -75.68 31.02 52.74
CA SER A 37 -75.37 32.32 52.13
C SER A 37 -76.23 33.43 52.77
N PHE A 38 -75.57 34.55 53.03
CA PHE A 38 -76.15 35.70 53.70
C PHE A 38 -76.69 36.73 52.67
N LEU A 39 -77.76 37.47 52.98
CA LEU A 39 -78.36 38.50 52.10
C LEU A 39 -77.50 39.78 51.99
N VAL A 40 -76.64 39.88 50.98
CA VAL A 40 -75.77 41.06 50.78
C VAL A 40 -76.44 42.16 49.95
N ILE A 41 -76.46 43.40 50.46
CA ILE A 41 -76.84 44.59 49.68
C ILE A 41 -75.59 45.34 49.23
N GLN A 42 -75.44 45.54 47.91
CA GLN A 42 -74.34 46.33 47.34
C GLN A 42 -74.74 47.80 47.07
N ASN A 43 -73.75 48.67 46.81
CA ASN A 43 -73.82 50.16 46.78
C ASN A 43 -74.89 50.80 45.85
N ASN A 44 -75.57 50.04 44.99
CA ASN A 44 -76.64 50.53 44.11
C ASN A 44 -78.07 50.20 44.61
N GLY A 45 -78.24 49.64 45.81
CA GLY A 45 -79.53 49.23 46.35
C GLY A 45 -80.10 47.96 45.69
N THR A 46 -79.25 47.18 45.00
CA THR A 46 -79.63 45.91 44.35
C THR A 46 -78.98 44.73 45.06
N GLU A 47 -79.73 43.65 45.21
CA GLU A 47 -79.28 42.35 45.73
C GLU A 47 -78.59 41.56 44.59
N GLN A 48 -77.37 41.09 44.82
CA GLN A 48 -76.68 40.13 43.93
C GLN A 48 -75.96 39.09 44.79
N GLY A 49 -76.44 37.85 44.74
CA GLY A 49 -75.85 36.69 45.40
C GLY A 49 -76.33 35.39 44.75
N TYR A 50 -75.40 34.50 44.39
CA TYR A 50 -75.57 33.20 43.71
C TYR A 50 -76.12 33.20 42.25
N ASN A 51 -75.26 32.83 41.29
CA ASN A 51 -75.57 32.50 39.88
C ASN A 51 -76.62 33.38 39.16
N THR A 52 -76.60 34.69 39.38
CA THR A 52 -77.39 35.62 38.57
C THR A 52 -76.59 36.03 37.34
N ASP A 53 -77.20 35.87 36.17
CA ASP A 53 -76.72 36.23 34.83
C ASP A 53 -76.44 37.74 34.59
N GLY A 54 -76.11 38.49 35.65
CA GLY A 54 -75.92 39.94 35.63
C GLY A 54 -77.23 40.73 35.66
N SER A 55 -78.40 40.09 35.84
CA SER A 55 -79.69 40.77 35.94
C SER A 55 -79.96 41.30 37.36
N PRO A 56 -80.33 42.58 37.55
CA PRO A 56 -80.74 43.11 38.85
C PRO A 56 -82.07 42.50 39.30
N LEU A 57 -82.11 41.92 40.51
CA LEU A 57 -83.35 41.43 41.14
C LEU A 57 -83.98 42.52 42.03
N PRO A 58 -85.31 42.68 42.03
CA PRO A 58 -86.00 43.52 43.01
C PRO A 58 -85.95 42.89 44.40
N LEU A 59 -85.84 43.72 45.45
CA LEU A 59 -85.84 43.30 46.86
C LEU A 59 -86.98 42.31 47.16
N ASP A 60 -86.62 41.07 47.47
CA ASP A 60 -87.46 39.94 47.92
C ASP A 60 -88.60 39.48 46.98
N ASP A 61 -88.24 38.61 46.03
CA ASP A 61 -89.15 37.58 45.48
C ASP A 61 -88.93 36.26 46.24
N LYS A 62 -89.87 35.91 47.13
CA LYS A 62 -89.92 34.63 47.88
C LYS A 62 -89.95 33.34 47.05
N GLN A 63 -89.74 33.36 45.73
CA GLN A 63 -89.72 32.16 44.88
C GLN A 63 -88.33 31.63 44.52
N ALA A 64 -87.22 32.34 44.83
CA ALA A 64 -85.88 31.82 44.61
C ALA A 64 -85.24 31.25 45.89
N SER A 65 -84.68 30.04 45.81
CA SER A 65 -84.16 29.25 46.94
C SER A 65 -82.80 29.71 47.51
N HIS A 66 -82.37 30.96 47.32
CA HIS A 66 -80.94 31.30 47.36
C HIS A 66 -80.51 32.56 48.13
N THR A 67 -81.40 33.30 48.80
CA THR A 67 -81.01 34.40 49.72
C THR A 67 -81.90 34.42 50.97
N ASN A 68 -81.28 34.30 52.15
CA ASN A 68 -82.00 34.26 53.44
C ASN A 68 -81.37 35.22 54.46
N ALA A 69 -82.21 35.89 55.25
CA ALA A 69 -81.76 36.56 56.47
C ALA A 69 -81.43 35.50 57.53
N ILE A 70 -80.26 35.58 58.16
CA ILE A 70 -79.85 34.64 59.21
C ILE A 70 -80.14 35.21 60.59
N LEU A 71 -80.54 34.33 61.51
CA LEU A 71 -80.70 34.69 62.93
C LEU A 71 -79.31 34.89 63.56
N LEU A 72 -79.21 35.84 64.49
CA LEU A 72 -77.98 36.10 65.25
C LEU A 72 -77.49 34.82 65.97
N SER A 73 -78.41 34.00 66.48
CA SER A 73 -78.07 32.73 67.13
C SER A 73 -77.53 31.64 66.18
N SER A 74 -77.75 31.78 64.87
CA SER A 74 -77.25 30.85 63.85
C SER A 74 -75.81 31.14 63.44
N ILE A 75 -75.23 32.26 63.89
CA ILE A 75 -73.85 32.66 63.57
C ILE A 75 -72.91 32.04 64.62
N PRO A 76 -71.86 31.31 64.21
CA PRO A 76 -70.92 30.71 65.15
C PRO A 76 -70.26 31.73 66.08
N VAL A 77 -70.20 31.41 67.37
CA VAL A 77 -69.49 32.21 68.38
C VAL A 77 -68.14 31.57 68.68
N VAL A 78 -67.07 32.27 68.38
CA VAL A 78 -65.70 31.88 68.70
C VAL A 78 -65.24 32.62 69.95
N THR A 79 -64.67 31.91 70.91
CA THR A 79 -64.04 32.53 72.08
C THR A 79 -62.54 32.68 71.81
N GLY A 80 -62.04 33.92 71.83
CA GLY A 80 -60.64 34.21 71.61
C GLY A 80 -59.75 33.54 72.65
N ASP A 81 -58.61 33.04 72.22
CA ASP A 81 -57.61 32.34 73.03
C ASP A 81 -56.37 33.21 73.33
N GLY A 82 -56.31 34.42 72.76
CA GLY A 82 -55.17 35.33 72.87
C GLY A 82 -54.12 35.14 71.76
N GLN A 83 -54.38 34.28 70.78
CA GLN A 83 -53.57 34.06 69.58
C GLN A 83 -54.28 34.64 68.35
N ASN A 84 -53.53 34.78 67.25
CA ASN A 84 -54.03 35.21 65.93
C ASN A 84 -54.95 36.44 66.02
N GLY A 85 -54.51 37.48 66.72
CA GLY A 85 -55.22 38.76 66.80
C GLY A 85 -56.49 38.78 67.67
N THR A 86 -56.93 37.64 68.22
CA THR A 86 -58.08 37.58 69.14
C THR A 86 -57.69 37.92 70.58
N VAL A 87 -58.61 38.49 71.35
CA VAL A 87 -58.40 38.77 72.78
C VAL A 87 -58.90 37.59 73.60
N ALA A 88 -58.02 37.02 74.44
CA ALA A 88 -58.34 35.87 75.30
C ALA A 88 -59.63 36.10 76.12
N GLY A 89 -60.58 35.18 76.01
CA GLY A 89 -61.87 35.20 76.69
C GLY A 89 -62.93 36.12 76.08
N THR A 90 -62.62 36.83 74.99
CA THR A 90 -63.62 37.65 74.26
C THR A 90 -64.37 36.79 73.26
N GLN A 91 -65.69 36.95 73.18
CA GLN A 91 -66.52 36.24 72.21
C GLN A 91 -66.69 37.05 70.92
N TYR A 92 -66.57 36.36 69.79
CA TYR A 92 -66.68 36.91 68.45
C TYR A 92 -67.71 36.13 67.65
N LEU A 93 -68.46 36.81 66.79
CA LEU A 93 -69.23 36.19 65.72
C LEU A 93 -68.33 35.94 64.52
N GLU A 94 -68.38 34.73 63.99
CA GLU A 94 -67.57 34.32 62.84
C GLU A 94 -68.37 34.41 61.54
N PHE A 95 -67.83 35.22 60.61
CA PHE A 95 -68.29 35.31 59.23
C PHE A 95 -67.20 34.78 58.30
N ARG A 96 -67.63 34.23 57.17
CA ARG A 96 -66.77 33.70 56.11
C ARG A 96 -67.00 34.50 54.83
N LEU A 97 -65.92 34.76 54.11
CA LEU A 97 -65.92 35.45 52.81
C LEU A 97 -65.11 34.63 51.81
N ASP A 98 -65.75 34.25 50.71
CA ASP A 98 -65.18 33.63 49.51
C ASP A 98 -65.08 34.69 48.41
N ILE A 99 -63.92 34.82 47.77
CA ILE A 99 -63.64 35.82 46.74
C ILE A 99 -63.12 35.11 45.49
N ASN A 100 -63.89 35.16 44.40
CA ASN A 100 -63.53 34.51 43.15
C ASN A 100 -63.49 35.51 41.98
N GLN A 101 -62.32 35.71 41.36
CA GLN A 101 -62.20 36.45 40.10
C GLN A 101 -61.73 35.56 38.94
N ASN A 102 -62.42 35.72 37.81
CA ASN A 102 -62.17 34.96 36.58
C ASN A 102 -60.95 35.56 35.84
N GLY A 103 -59.71 35.10 36.10
CA GLY A 103 -58.53 35.56 35.35
C GLY A 103 -57.18 34.87 35.64
N SER A 104 -56.41 34.64 34.58
CA SER A 104 -55.16 33.84 34.46
C SER A 104 -54.13 33.87 35.61
N ALA A 105 -53.61 32.67 35.93
CA ALA A 105 -52.79 32.26 37.09
C ALA A 105 -51.43 32.97 37.39
N ASN A 106 -51.06 34.07 36.73
CA ASN A 106 -49.67 34.57 36.76
C ASN A 106 -49.42 36.00 37.27
N GLN A 107 -50.35 36.63 38.01
CA GLN A 107 -50.10 37.86 38.80
C GLN A 107 -51.05 37.93 40.03
N PRO A 108 -50.62 38.48 41.19
CA PRO A 108 -51.50 38.67 42.36
C PRO A 108 -52.60 39.67 42.04
N GLN A 109 -53.85 39.18 42.04
CA GLN A 109 -55.03 40.03 41.87
C GLN A 109 -55.48 40.53 43.26
N LEU A 110 -55.07 41.74 43.60
CA LEU A 110 -55.41 42.35 44.89
C LEU A 110 -56.73 43.12 44.80
N ILE A 111 -57.66 42.81 45.72
CA ILE A 111 -58.94 43.50 45.91
C ILE A 111 -58.97 44.11 47.31
N SER A 112 -59.71 45.20 47.50
CA SER A 112 -59.90 45.84 48.79
C SER A 112 -61.34 45.76 49.26
N LEU A 113 -61.57 45.41 50.53
CA LEU A 113 -62.85 45.60 51.20
C LEU A 113 -62.84 47.00 51.83
N ASP A 114 -63.58 47.91 51.21
CA ASP A 114 -63.58 49.34 51.52
C ASP A 114 -64.66 49.72 52.53
N GLN A 115 -65.77 48.97 52.56
CA GLN A 115 -66.81 49.12 53.58
C GLN A 115 -67.33 47.76 53.98
N LEU A 116 -67.51 47.55 55.29
CA LEU A 116 -68.25 46.44 55.85
C LEU A 116 -69.09 46.97 57.00
N LYS A 117 -70.42 46.82 56.89
CA LYS A 117 -71.38 47.23 57.91
C LYS A 117 -72.32 46.10 58.22
N ILE A 118 -72.55 45.82 59.49
CA ILE A 118 -73.46 44.78 59.94
C ILE A 118 -74.58 45.42 60.76
N TYR A 119 -75.81 45.16 60.37
CA TYR A 119 -77.04 45.64 60.97
C TYR A 119 -77.77 44.49 61.68
N GLN A 120 -78.68 44.85 62.57
CA GLN A 120 -79.46 43.90 63.35
C GLN A 120 -80.90 44.38 63.45
N GLU A 121 -81.85 43.50 63.14
CA GLU A 121 -83.26 43.85 62.98
C GLU A 121 -84.20 42.78 63.55
N SER A 122 -85.44 43.17 63.81
CA SER A 122 -86.45 42.27 64.39
C SER A 122 -87.24 41.44 63.35
N SER A 123 -87.08 41.72 62.05
CA SER A 123 -87.78 41.06 60.94
C SER A 123 -86.79 40.52 59.90
N GLY A 124 -87.03 39.31 59.41
CA GLY A 124 -86.24 38.62 58.37
C GLY A 124 -86.51 39.08 56.93
N ASN A 125 -87.44 40.03 56.74
CA ASN A 125 -87.81 40.60 55.45
C ASN A 125 -87.37 42.07 55.36
N LEU A 126 -86.51 42.41 54.39
CA LEU A 126 -86.11 43.78 54.06
C LEU A 126 -87.05 44.38 53.01
N LEU A 127 -87.68 45.52 53.33
CA LEU A 127 -88.66 46.18 52.45
C LEU A 127 -88.23 47.59 51.97
N THR A 128 -87.09 48.12 52.43
CA THR A 128 -86.55 49.44 52.06
C THR A 128 -85.02 49.47 52.14
N ASP A 129 -84.36 50.27 51.30
CA ASP A 129 -82.92 50.55 51.39
C ASP A 129 -82.53 51.06 52.79
N PHE A 130 -81.41 50.58 53.35
CA PHE A 130 -80.87 50.89 54.70
C PHE A 130 -80.51 52.37 54.97
N ALA A 131 -80.96 53.30 54.12
CA ALA A 131 -80.64 54.73 54.22
C ALA A 131 -81.24 55.36 55.48
N GLY A 132 -80.49 55.34 56.59
CA GLY A 132 -80.85 55.97 57.86
C GLY A 132 -80.66 55.11 59.11
N GLU A 133 -80.41 53.81 58.99
CA GLU A 133 -80.19 52.90 60.12
C GLU A 133 -78.74 52.92 60.63
N THR A 134 -78.54 52.69 61.94
CA THR A 134 -77.19 52.67 62.55
C THR A 134 -76.67 51.23 62.64
N PRO A 135 -75.52 50.90 62.03
CA PRO A 135 -74.98 49.55 62.07
C PRO A 135 -74.49 49.17 63.48
N LYS A 136 -74.58 47.89 63.82
CA LYS A 136 -73.98 47.29 65.02
C LYS A 136 -72.47 47.15 64.90
N PHE A 137 -72.00 46.88 63.69
CA PHE A 137 -70.58 46.93 63.36
C PHE A 137 -70.36 47.76 62.11
N ASP A 138 -69.38 48.67 62.15
CA ASP A 138 -68.92 49.44 61.01
C ASP A 138 -67.40 49.33 60.94
N LEU A 139 -66.87 48.94 59.78
CA LEU A 139 -65.44 48.85 59.52
C LEU A 139 -64.74 50.22 59.63
N GLY A 140 -65.50 51.32 59.56
CA GLY A 140 -64.99 52.68 59.70
C GLY A 140 -64.18 53.13 58.49
N ASP A 141 -63.10 53.88 58.74
CA ASP A 141 -62.18 54.38 57.68
C ASP A 141 -61.11 53.33 57.28
N ASN A 142 -61.25 52.07 57.70
CA ASN A 142 -60.32 51.00 57.35
C ASN A 142 -60.63 50.42 55.97
N THR A 143 -59.57 50.06 55.27
CA THR A 143 -59.65 49.30 54.02
C THR A 143 -58.87 48.00 54.20
N VAL A 144 -59.50 46.86 53.98
CA VAL A 144 -58.82 45.55 54.11
C VAL A 144 -58.34 45.11 52.74
N LEU A 145 -57.04 44.90 52.56
CA LEU A 145 -56.44 44.42 51.33
C LEU A 145 -56.41 42.89 51.33
N LEU A 146 -56.95 42.31 50.27
CA LEU A 146 -57.23 40.88 50.10
C LEU A 146 -56.60 40.41 48.79
N ASN A 147 -56.14 39.16 48.75
CA ASN A 147 -55.61 38.51 47.56
C ASN A 147 -56.64 37.52 47.01
N ALA A 148 -57.11 37.75 45.78
CA ALA A 148 -58.10 36.92 45.09
C ALA A 148 -57.47 35.80 44.23
N GLN A 149 -56.13 35.65 44.25
CA GLN A 149 -55.43 34.59 43.51
C GLN A 149 -55.47 33.24 44.24
N TRP A 150 -55.62 33.24 45.56
CA TRP A 150 -55.64 32.01 46.33
C TRP A 150 -57.02 31.38 46.28
N ASP A 151 -57.05 30.10 45.90
CA ASP A 151 -58.25 29.27 45.81
C ASP A 151 -59.33 29.73 44.82
N ALA A 152 -58.91 30.13 43.60
CA ALA A 152 -59.83 30.40 42.49
C ALA A 152 -60.70 29.17 42.13
N GLY A 153 -61.94 29.15 42.65
CA GLY A 153 -63.00 28.24 42.20
C GLY A 153 -63.48 27.17 43.19
N SER A 154 -63.63 27.46 44.48
CA SER A 154 -64.22 26.50 45.42
C SER A 154 -65.07 27.21 46.47
N GLY A 155 -66.30 26.75 46.72
CA GLY A 155 -67.27 27.36 47.64
C GLY A 155 -66.89 27.27 49.13
N LYS A 156 -65.72 27.81 49.51
CA LYS A 156 -65.12 27.89 50.84
C LYS A 156 -64.72 29.35 51.08
N GLY A 157 -64.93 29.88 52.30
CA GLY A 157 -64.54 31.25 52.60
C GLY A 157 -63.02 31.39 52.77
N ASP A 158 -62.37 32.00 51.78
CA ASP A 158 -60.94 32.39 51.76
C ASP A 158 -60.52 33.23 52.98
N TYR A 159 -61.47 33.93 53.59
CA TYR A 159 -61.25 34.79 54.74
C TYR A 159 -62.21 34.49 55.89
N VAL A 160 -61.67 34.55 57.10
CA VAL A 160 -62.41 34.54 58.37
C VAL A 160 -62.46 35.94 58.93
N ILE A 161 -63.67 36.40 59.22
CA ILE A 161 -63.92 37.70 59.82
C ILE A 161 -64.60 37.49 61.17
N LEU A 162 -63.86 37.78 62.24
CA LEU A 162 -64.36 37.71 63.61
C LEU A 162 -64.77 39.10 64.07
N VAL A 163 -66.05 39.29 64.36
CA VAL A 163 -66.59 40.57 64.85
C VAL A 163 -66.98 40.43 66.33
N PRO A 164 -66.54 41.32 67.24
CA PRO A 164 -66.87 41.20 68.66
C PRO A 164 -68.38 41.07 68.90
N LEU A 165 -68.80 40.01 69.59
CA LEU A 165 -70.21 39.75 69.90
C LEU A 165 -70.81 40.89 70.75
N SER A 166 -69.97 41.59 71.52
CA SER A 166 -70.36 42.75 72.33
C SER A 166 -70.97 43.91 71.54
N ASN A 167 -70.78 43.95 70.23
CA ASN A 167 -71.34 44.96 69.35
C ASN A 167 -72.84 44.74 69.07
N PHE A 168 -73.33 43.53 69.32
CA PHE A 168 -74.70 43.10 69.00
C PHE A 168 -75.57 43.05 70.26
N ASP A 169 -76.85 43.39 70.11
CA ASP A 169 -77.80 43.27 71.22
C ASP A 169 -78.30 41.83 71.29
N THR A 170 -77.81 41.09 72.28
CA THR A 170 -78.16 39.70 72.55
C THR A 170 -79.30 39.57 73.57
N SER A 171 -79.88 40.69 74.04
CA SER A 171 -80.90 40.71 75.09
C SER A 171 -82.32 40.83 74.50
N GLY A 172 -82.91 39.71 74.06
CA GLY A 172 -84.28 39.72 73.53
C GLY A 172 -84.64 38.52 72.66
N ALA A 173 -85.67 38.69 71.83
CA ALA A 173 -86.01 37.74 70.78
C ALA A 173 -84.89 37.72 69.73
N ASP A 174 -84.48 36.52 69.32
CA ASP A 174 -83.36 36.25 68.40
C ASP A 174 -83.50 37.05 67.08
N PRO A 175 -82.68 38.10 66.90
CA PRO A 175 -82.83 39.06 65.82
C PRO A 175 -82.15 38.58 64.54
N TYR A 176 -82.60 39.10 63.40
CA TYR A 176 -81.95 38.85 62.12
C TYR A 176 -80.76 39.78 61.94
N VAL A 177 -79.66 39.24 61.40
CA VAL A 177 -78.45 39.99 61.09
C VAL A 177 -78.44 40.29 59.60
N TYR A 178 -77.99 41.49 59.24
CA TYR A 178 -77.78 41.89 57.86
C TYR A 178 -76.40 42.49 57.60
N LEU A 179 -75.81 42.30 56.43
CA LEU A 179 -74.46 42.76 56.09
C LEU A 179 -74.49 43.56 54.77
N TYR A 180 -73.81 44.70 54.81
CA TYR A 180 -73.50 45.53 53.67
C TYR A 180 -71.99 45.51 53.47
N SER A 181 -71.53 45.23 52.26
CA SER A 181 -70.11 45.25 51.90
C SER A 181 -69.88 46.00 50.60
N GLN A 182 -68.75 46.70 50.51
CA GLN A 182 -68.27 47.34 49.30
C GLN A 182 -66.81 46.97 49.06
N PHE A 183 -66.52 46.42 47.87
CA PHE A 183 -65.18 46.08 47.44
C PHE A 183 -64.65 47.07 46.37
N GLY A 184 -63.34 47.21 46.28
CA GLY A 184 -62.60 48.08 45.35
C GLY A 184 -61.31 47.44 44.84
N ALA A 185 -60.64 48.07 43.86
CA ALA A 185 -59.31 47.69 43.42
C ALA A 185 -58.31 48.83 43.72
N VAL A 186 -57.06 48.50 44.02
CA VAL A 186 -56.06 49.50 44.44
C VAL A 186 -55.77 50.49 43.29
N GLY A 187 -56.36 51.69 43.35
CA GLY A 187 -55.95 52.87 42.56
C GLY A 187 -56.83 53.35 41.40
N GLY A 188 -58.11 52.96 41.27
CA GLY A 188 -58.99 53.44 40.17
C GLY A 188 -60.48 53.58 40.51
N ASP A 189 -61.22 54.31 39.66
CA ASP A 189 -62.65 54.62 39.79
C ASP A 189 -63.55 53.37 39.77
N TYR A 190 -64.46 53.35 40.75
CA TYR A 190 -65.42 52.34 41.17
C TYR A 190 -66.29 51.74 40.04
N ALA A 191 -66.00 50.50 39.63
CA ALA A 191 -66.96 49.45 39.24
C ALA A 191 -66.22 48.23 38.64
N ALA A 192 -65.58 47.41 39.48
CA ALA A 192 -65.17 46.07 39.08
C ALA A 192 -66.27 45.08 39.46
N ASN A 193 -67.41 45.15 38.74
CA ASN A 193 -68.52 44.22 38.90
C ASN A 193 -68.32 43.03 37.94
N SER A 194 -67.26 42.25 38.14
CA SER A 194 -66.95 41.08 37.29
C SER A 194 -66.20 39.96 38.04
N GLY A 195 -66.40 39.86 39.35
CA GLY A 195 -65.99 38.74 40.21
C GLY A 195 -67.19 38.24 41.02
N PHE A 196 -67.13 36.99 41.49
CA PHE A 196 -68.12 36.38 42.38
C PHE A 196 -67.61 36.50 43.83
N GLU A 197 -68.34 37.18 44.72
CA GLU A 197 -68.03 37.21 46.16
C GLU A 197 -69.18 36.61 46.97
N GLU A 198 -68.89 35.62 47.83
CA GLU A 198 -69.89 34.93 48.64
C GLU A 198 -69.61 35.13 50.14
N TRP A 199 -70.57 35.74 50.85
CA TRP A 199 -70.55 35.82 52.31
C TRP A 199 -71.42 34.71 52.91
N GLY A 200 -70.92 34.07 53.95
CA GLY A 200 -71.64 33.01 54.64
C GLY A 200 -71.21 32.80 56.08
N VAL A 201 -71.87 31.84 56.73
CA VAL A 201 -71.50 31.31 58.04
C VAL A 201 -71.40 29.79 57.94
N ILE A 202 -70.55 29.17 58.76
CA ILE A 202 -70.48 27.70 58.84
C ILE A 202 -71.85 27.18 59.27
N GLY A 203 -72.47 26.33 58.43
CA GLY A 203 -73.84 25.86 58.60
C GLY A 203 -74.11 25.32 60.01
N SER A 204 -75.20 25.78 60.61
CA SER A 204 -75.63 25.47 61.98
C SER A 204 -76.29 24.10 62.08
N GLY A 205 -75.47 23.05 61.99
CA GLY A 205 -75.86 21.65 62.24
C GLY A 205 -75.20 21.07 63.48
N GLY A 206 -75.49 21.60 64.68
CA GLY A 206 -75.00 21.00 65.93
C GLY A 206 -74.99 21.94 67.13
N SER A 207 -76.16 22.26 67.70
CA SER A 207 -76.23 22.81 69.04
C SER A 207 -75.91 21.72 70.08
N GLY A 208 -74.61 21.54 70.35
CA GLY A 208 -74.13 20.72 71.46
C GLY A 208 -72.81 20.01 71.20
N LEU A 209 -71.72 20.58 71.74
CA LEU A 209 -70.63 19.86 72.41
C LEU A 209 -70.12 18.57 71.69
N GLY A 210 -69.25 18.72 70.69
CA GLY A 210 -68.52 17.62 70.07
C GLY A 210 -67.56 18.13 69.00
N ALA A 211 -66.25 17.90 69.16
CA ALA A 211 -65.24 18.27 68.17
C ALA A 211 -64.21 17.14 68.11
N LEU A 212 -63.98 16.62 66.91
CA LEU A 212 -62.97 15.59 66.67
C LEU A 212 -61.64 16.23 66.30
N SER A 213 -60.55 15.63 66.76
CA SER A 213 -59.21 15.86 66.23
C SER A 213 -58.62 14.55 65.74
N VAL A 214 -57.89 14.59 64.63
CA VAL A 214 -57.06 13.49 64.19
C VAL A 214 -55.62 14.02 64.13
N VAL A 215 -54.69 13.25 64.66
CA VAL A 215 -53.25 13.47 64.47
C VAL A 215 -52.67 12.20 63.90
N LYS A 216 -52.00 12.30 62.76
CA LYS A 216 -51.36 11.19 62.06
C LYS A 216 -49.87 11.41 62.03
N GLN A 217 -49.11 10.40 62.44
CA GLN A 217 -47.65 10.43 62.39
C GLN A 217 -47.12 9.18 61.73
N VAL A 218 -46.15 9.36 60.85
CA VAL A 218 -45.41 8.27 60.23
C VAL A 218 -44.13 7.97 61.00
N HIS A 219 -43.81 6.69 61.12
CA HIS A 219 -42.61 6.21 61.79
C HIS A 219 -42.07 4.93 61.12
N ASP A 220 -40.80 4.60 61.35
CA ASP A 220 -40.26 3.28 61.00
C ASP A 220 -40.70 2.21 62.02
N ILE A 221 -40.29 0.96 61.77
CA ILE A 221 -40.59 -0.19 62.64
C ILE A 221 -39.98 -0.05 64.05
N ASP A 222 -38.97 0.81 64.22
CA ASP A 222 -38.32 1.11 65.49
C ASP A 222 -38.93 2.36 66.19
N GLY A 223 -39.91 3.01 65.57
CA GLY A 223 -40.64 4.17 66.09
C GLY A 223 -39.98 5.53 65.83
N ASN A 224 -38.99 5.62 64.93
CA ASN A 224 -38.34 6.88 64.57
C ASN A 224 -39.20 7.68 63.58
N THR A 225 -39.34 8.98 63.80
CA THR A 225 -40.19 9.90 63.01
C THR A 225 -39.41 10.88 62.11
N GLN A 226 -38.08 10.78 62.09
CA GLN A 226 -37.18 11.76 61.44
C GLN A 226 -36.50 11.14 60.21
N ASN A 227 -36.40 11.89 59.11
CA ASN A 227 -35.72 11.49 57.86
C ASN A 227 -36.17 10.13 57.30
N LEU A 228 -37.46 9.81 57.42
CA LEU A 228 -38.04 8.63 56.81
C LEU A 228 -38.06 8.82 55.30
N VAL A 229 -37.34 7.95 54.61
CA VAL A 229 -37.28 7.94 53.16
C VAL A 229 -37.44 6.49 52.69
N VAL A 230 -38.20 6.32 51.63
CA VAL A 230 -38.41 5.05 50.95
C VAL A 230 -37.44 4.92 49.79
N ASP A 231 -36.61 3.88 49.79
CA ASP A 231 -35.61 3.67 48.73
C ASP A 231 -35.76 2.32 48.00
N HIS A 232 -36.63 1.42 48.45
CA HIS A 232 -36.90 0.15 47.78
C HIS A 232 -38.31 -0.40 48.04
N ALA A 233 -38.82 -1.18 47.09
CA ALA A 233 -40.06 -1.94 47.26
C ALA A 233 -39.90 -3.02 48.35
N GLY A 234 -40.96 -3.25 49.12
CA GLY A 234 -40.97 -4.15 50.27
C GLY A 234 -40.60 -3.47 51.59
N GLN A 235 -40.15 -2.21 51.57
CA GLN A 235 -39.96 -1.42 52.78
C GLN A 235 -41.30 -1.23 53.51
N GLN A 236 -41.31 -1.42 54.83
CA GLN A 236 -42.49 -1.22 55.66
C GLN A 236 -42.49 0.19 56.25
N ILE A 237 -43.60 0.89 56.10
CA ILE A 237 -43.89 2.19 56.70
C ILE A 237 -45.00 1.99 57.73
N ASP A 238 -44.82 2.46 58.96
CA ASP A 238 -45.82 2.36 60.00
C ASP A 238 -46.41 3.73 60.33
N TYR A 239 -47.70 3.76 60.63
CA TYR A 239 -48.45 4.96 60.96
C TYR A 239 -49.11 4.80 62.33
N SER A 240 -49.02 5.87 63.12
CA SER A 240 -49.80 6.06 64.34
C SER A 240 -50.87 7.11 64.09
N ILE A 241 -52.10 6.82 64.51
CA ILE A 241 -53.26 7.69 64.35
C ILE A 241 -53.87 7.90 65.74
N GLU A 242 -53.89 9.13 66.20
CA GLU A 242 -54.53 9.54 67.44
C GLU A 242 -55.83 10.27 67.11
N VAL A 243 -56.96 9.74 67.58
CA VAL A 243 -58.28 10.37 67.45
C VAL A 243 -58.70 10.91 68.81
N GLY A 244 -58.86 12.22 68.91
CA GLY A 244 -59.21 12.91 70.15
C GLY A 244 -60.58 13.57 70.08
N ASN A 245 -61.22 13.73 71.25
CA ASN A 245 -62.40 14.59 71.39
C ASN A 245 -62.00 15.88 72.10
N THR A 246 -61.80 16.94 71.31
CA THR A 246 -61.47 18.29 71.78
C THR A 246 -62.70 19.08 72.19
N GLY A 247 -63.89 18.51 71.95
CA GLY A 247 -65.17 19.06 72.35
C GLY A 247 -65.51 18.77 73.82
N THR A 248 -66.74 19.12 74.20
CA THR A 248 -67.22 19.06 75.59
C THR A 248 -68.34 18.03 75.79
N GLY A 249 -68.73 17.30 74.76
CA GLY A 249 -69.77 16.27 74.81
C GLY A 249 -69.24 14.94 74.29
N VAL A 250 -69.91 13.86 74.69
CA VAL A 250 -69.48 12.47 74.46
C VAL A 250 -69.77 12.07 73.02
N LEU A 251 -68.79 11.49 72.33
CA LEU A 251 -68.90 11.12 70.91
C LEU A 251 -68.98 9.60 70.71
N THR A 252 -69.71 9.17 69.69
CA THR A 252 -69.66 7.80 69.17
C THR A 252 -69.00 7.83 67.80
N LEU A 253 -67.77 7.33 67.72
CA LEU A 253 -67.06 7.20 66.45
C LEU A 253 -67.77 6.18 65.55
N THR A 254 -68.20 6.62 64.37
CA THR A 254 -68.81 5.74 63.35
C THR A 254 -67.76 5.04 62.50
N SER A 255 -66.62 5.68 62.26
CA SER A 255 -65.52 5.11 61.50
C SER A 255 -64.21 5.83 61.81
N VAL A 256 -63.12 5.05 61.83
CA VAL A 256 -61.77 5.56 61.66
C VAL A 256 -61.18 4.82 60.47
N THR A 257 -60.71 5.56 59.48
CA THR A 257 -60.11 4.99 58.26
C THR A 257 -58.69 5.50 58.08
N ASP A 258 -57.84 4.63 57.55
CA ASP A 258 -56.49 4.91 57.07
C ASP A 258 -56.47 4.60 55.58
N GLN A 259 -56.11 5.58 54.74
CA GLN A 259 -56.16 5.46 53.30
C GLN A 259 -54.81 5.87 52.70
N ILE A 260 -54.09 4.89 52.17
CA ILE A 260 -52.91 5.13 51.35
C ILE A 260 -53.37 5.49 49.93
N GLU A 261 -52.88 6.61 49.42
CA GLU A 261 -53.00 6.97 48.01
C GLU A 261 -51.91 6.23 47.21
N SER A 262 -52.05 4.92 47.03
CA SER A 262 -51.18 4.15 46.13
C SER A 262 -51.82 4.09 44.75
N LEU A 263 -51.22 4.76 43.78
CA LEU A 263 -51.66 4.74 42.38
C LEU A 263 -51.08 3.53 41.64
N GLY A 264 -51.46 2.32 42.07
CA GLY A 264 -51.21 1.10 41.31
C GLY A 264 -51.80 1.19 39.90
N ALA A 265 -51.04 0.75 38.89
CA ALA A 265 -51.36 0.86 37.47
C ALA A 265 -52.82 0.45 37.14
N THR A 266 -53.54 1.35 36.45
CA THR A 266 -54.94 1.28 36.02
C THR A 266 -55.99 1.21 37.16
N ALA A 267 -56.55 2.40 37.44
CA ALA A 267 -57.56 2.72 38.46
C ALA A 267 -57.02 2.73 39.90
N ALA A 268 -56.98 3.93 40.49
CA ALA A 268 -56.65 4.16 41.90
C ALA A 268 -57.42 3.19 42.80
N VAL A 269 -56.74 2.17 43.33
CA VAL A 269 -57.26 1.35 44.43
C VAL A 269 -56.69 1.95 45.69
N ALA A 270 -57.39 2.94 46.23
CA ALA A 270 -57.11 3.42 47.57
C ALA A 270 -57.20 2.22 48.54
N VAL A 271 -56.08 1.89 49.20
CA VAL A 271 -56.07 0.83 50.21
C VAL A 271 -56.60 1.45 51.49
N THR A 272 -57.91 1.31 51.72
CA THR A 272 -58.56 1.81 52.94
C THR A 272 -58.61 0.73 54.00
N THR A 273 -57.88 0.92 55.10
CA THR A 273 -58.06 0.14 56.33
C THR A 273 -59.12 0.81 57.19
N THR A 274 -60.19 0.10 57.55
CA THR A 274 -61.19 0.60 58.52
C THR A 274 -60.95 -0.07 59.87
N PHE A 275 -60.78 0.74 60.92
CA PHE A 275 -60.57 0.21 62.27
C PHE A 275 -61.90 -0.12 62.93
N ASN A 276 -61.94 -1.27 63.61
CA ASN A 276 -63.05 -1.62 64.47
C ASN A 276 -62.82 -1.05 65.86
N ASN A 277 -63.62 -0.03 66.19
CA ASN A 277 -63.61 0.67 67.48
C ASN A 277 -63.83 -0.26 68.69
N ALA A 278 -64.40 -1.46 68.51
CA ALA A 278 -64.60 -2.43 69.59
C ALA A 278 -63.32 -3.20 70.02
N THR A 279 -62.22 -3.08 69.26
CA THR A 279 -60.99 -3.88 69.47
C THR A 279 -59.72 -3.04 69.68
N TYR A 280 -59.75 -1.75 69.41
CA TYR A 280 -58.63 -0.82 69.61
C TYR A 280 -58.83 -0.03 70.91
N ASN A 281 -58.50 -0.67 72.04
CA ASN A 281 -58.79 -0.16 73.38
C ASN A 281 -57.55 0.44 74.07
N LEU A 282 -56.83 1.31 73.35
CA LEU A 282 -55.75 2.13 73.89
C LEU A 282 -56.23 3.58 73.88
N GLY A 283 -56.98 3.97 74.91
CA GLY A 283 -57.54 5.31 75.05
C GLY A 283 -58.88 5.39 75.77
N ASP A 284 -59.76 4.40 75.58
CA ASP A 284 -61.04 4.25 76.29
C ASP A 284 -60.80 3.72 77.71
N THR A 285 -60.29 4.60 78.57
CA THR A 285 -59.88 4.24 79.93
C THR A 285 -61.04 3.75 80.80
N ASN A 286 -62.27 4.14 80.46
CA ASN A 286 -63.47 3.81 81.22
C ASN A 286 -64.31 2.67 80.62
N HIS A 287 -63.91 2.17 79.45
CA HIS A 287 -64.43 0.99 78.75
C HIS A 287 -65.92 1.11 78.37
N ASN A 288 -66.37 2.31 78.02
CA ASN A 288 -67.77 2.55 77.64
C ASN A 288 -67.99 2.57 76.11
N ASN A 289 -66.93 2.42 75.31
CA ASN A 289 -66.91 2.53 73.85
C ASN A 289 -67.45 3.89 73.33
N LEU A 290 -67.27 4.95 74.11
CA LEU A 290 -67.62 6.32 73.76
C LEU A 290 -66.36 7.18 73.92
N LEU A 291 -66.10 8.06 72.97
CA LEU A 291 -64.96 8.98 73.03
C LEU A 291 -65.36 10.19 73.90
N ASP A 292 -65.05 10.13 75.19
CA ASP A 292 -65.40 11.17 76.15
C ASP A 292 -64.58 12.46 75.95
N PRO A 293 -65.05 13.62 76.42
CA PRO A 293 -64.29 14.88 76.33
C PRO A 293 -62.87 14.77 76.90
N GLY A 294 -61.86 15.06 76.08
CA GLY A 294 -60.45 14.96 76.43
C GLY A 294 -59.86 13.54 76.37
N GLU A 295 -60.61 12.53 75.92
CA GLU A 295 -60.05 11.22 75.60
C GLU A 295 -59.38 11.20 74.22
N HIS A 296 -58.35 10.36 74.09
CA HIS A 296 -57.56 10.16 72.88
C HIS A 296 -57.41 8.66 72.64
N TRP A 297 -57.82 8.17 71.46
CA TRP A 297 -57.73 6.76 71.09
C TRP A 297 -56.65 6.57 70.03
N GLN A 298 -55.83 5.53 70.21
CA GLN A 298 -54.67 5.24 69.38
C GLN A 298 -54.93 4.07 68.43
N TYR A 299 -54.59 4.25 67.16
CA TYR A 299 -54.64 3.23 66.12
C TYR A 299 -53.27 3.14 65.44
N THR A 300 -52.96 1.95 64.91
CA THR A 300 -51.72 1.70 64.15
C THR A 300 -52.06 1.04 62.83
N ALA A 301 -51.42 1.51 61.76
CA ALA A 301 -51.47 0.93 60.41
C ALA A 301 -50.05 0.71 59.89
N SER A 302 -49.91 -0.22 58.96
CA SER A 302 -48.64 -0.53 58.31
C SER A 302 -48.87 -0.64 56.81
N TYR A 303 -47.98 -0.05 56.02
CA TYR A 303 -47.98 -0.14 54.57
C TYR A 303 -46.65 -0.74 54.08
N THR A 304 -46.73 -1.74 53.20
CA THR A 304 -45.54 -2.28 52.52
C THR A 304 -45.47 -1.67 51.13
N VAL A 305 -44.43 -0.85 50.92
CA VAL A 305 -44.16 -0.16 49.66
C VAL A 305 -44.16 -1.15 48.50
N GLN A 306 -44.90 -0.84 47.45
CA GLN A 306 -44.90 -1.56 46.19
C GLN A 306 -43.97 -0.88 45.19
N GLN A 307 -43.46 -1.63 44.21
CA GLN A 307 -42.64 -1.04 43.15
C GLN A 307 -43.38 0.05 42.36
N ALA A 308 -44.70 -0.10 42.20
CA ALA A 308 -45.55 0.89 41.54
C ALA A 308 -45.56 2.26 42.26
N ASP A 309 -45.40 2.28 43.59
CA ASP A 309 -45.34 3.54 44.35
C ASP A 309 -44.06 4.32 43.99
N ILE A 310 -42.92 3.62 43.87
CA ILE A 310 -41.64 4.24 43.49
C ILE A 310 -41.66 4.68 42.02
N ASP A 311 -42.21 3.84 41.14
CA ASP A 311 -42.26 4.10 39.69
C ASP A 311 -43.20 5.27 39.34
N HIS A 312 -44.31 5.42 40.07
CA HIS A 312 -45.29 6.49 39.86
C HIS A 312 -44.97 7.75 40.66
N ASP A 313 -44.91 7.62 41.99
CA ASP A 313 -44.96 8.75 42.91
C ASP A 313 -43.58 9.36 43.14
N GLY A 314 -42.50 8.61 42.87
CA GLY A 314 -41.13 9.09 43.03
C GLY A 314 -40.71 10.16 42.02
N TYR A 315 -41.45 10.34 40.92
CA TYR A 315 -41.03 11.18 39.80
C TYR A 315 -41.47 12.65 39.91
N GLY A 316 -40.75 13.42 40.72
CA GLY A 316 -40.84 14.88 40.76
C GLY A 316 -40.21 15.54 39.53
N THR A 317 -41.03 15.85 38.51
CA THR A 317 -40.70 16.68 37.33
C THR A 317 -39.66 16.11 36.34
N GLY A 318 -40.15 15.45 35.29
CA GLY A 318 -39.43 15.09 34.06
C GLY A 318 -40.38 14.40 33.06
N ALA A 319 -39.95 13.76 31.97
CA ALA A 319 -40.77 13.44 30.79
C ALA A 319 -41.84 12.33 30.93
N GLY A 320 -43.08 12.61 30.46
CA GLY A 320 -43.95 11.61 29.79
C GLY A 320 -45.32 11.27 30.41
N GLY A 321 -45.54 11.53 31.70
CA GLY A 321 -46.80 11.23 32.42
C GLY A 321 -47.15 12.31 33.45
N ALA A 322 -48.32 12.23 34.09
CA ALA A 322 -48.63 13.12 35.22
C ALA A 322 -47.58 12.85 36.32
N PRO A 323 -46.79 13.86 36.75
CA PRO A 323 -45.70 13.65 37.68
C PRO A 323 -46.23 13.28 39.07
N GLY A 324 -45.59 12.28 39.70
CA GLY A 324 -45.65 12.10 41.14
C GLY A 324 -45.06 13.30 41.88
N ASP A 325 -45.43 13.51 43.13
CA ASP A 325 -44.96 14.64 43.93
C ASP A 325 -43.70 14.32 44.76
N GLY A 326 -43.20 13.08 44.67
CA GLY A 326 -42.04 12.57 45.40
C GLY A 326 -42.39 11.94 46.75
N PHE A 327 -43.67 11.76 47.07
CA PHE A 327 -44.12 11.28 48.37
C PHE A 327 -45.14 10.14 48.27
N ILE A 328 -45.14 9.26 49.29
CA ILE A 328 -46.25 8.34 49.56
C ILE A 328 -47.15 9.01 50.60
N ASP A 329 -48.34 9.40 50.18
CA ASP A 329 -49.34 10.05 51.02
C ASP A 329 -50.30 9.06 51.66
N ASN A 330 -50.57 9.28 52.95
CA ASN A 330 -51.57 8.55 53.70
C ASN A 330 -52.50 9.50 54.45
N LEU A 331 -53.80 9.36 54.22
CA LEU A 331 -54.87 10.13 54.85
C LEU A 331 -55.55 9.31 55.96
N ALA A 332 -55.58 9.84 57.18
CA ALA A 332 -56.45 9.34 58.24
C ALA A 332 -57.74 10.16 58.29
N THR A 333 -58.88 9.51 58.52
CA THR A 333 -60.18 10.17 58.70
C THR A 333 -60.94 9.56 59.87
N ALA A 334 -61.48 10.39 60.75
CA ALA A 334 -62.37 9.99 61.83
C ALA A 334 -63.72 10.69 61.70
N SER A 335 -64.79 9.92 61.83
CA SER A 335 -66.17 10.40 61.67
C SER A 335 -67.01 10.10 62.90
N ALA A 336 -67.87 11.05 63.27
CA ALA A 336 -68.91 10.86 64.29
C ALA A 336 -70.22 11.56 63.87
N PRO A 337 -71.40 11.05 64.25
CA PRO A 337 -72.67 11.66 63.87
C PRO A 337 -72.82 13.08 64.42
N GLY A 338 -73.12 14.04 63.54
CA GLY A 338 -73.37 15.43 63.94
C GLY A 338 -72.12 16.24 64.29
N VAL A 339 -70.93 15.73 63.98
CA VAL A 339 -69.64 16.44 64.07
C VAL A 339 -68.97 16.39 62.69
N PRO A 340 -68.34 17.47 62.20
CA PRO A 340 -67.52 17.40 60.99
C PRO A 340 -66.44 16.32 61.09
N ASP A 341 -66.14 15.66 59.98
CA ASP A 341 -65.04 14.70 59.92
C ASP A 341 -63.71 15.40 60.24
N ALA A 342 -62.88 14.73 61.03
CA ALA A 342 -61.52 15.16 61.29
C ALA A 342 -60.56 14.33 60.43
N MET A 343 -59.58 15.00 59.81
CA MET A 343 -58.65 14.41 58.87
C MET A 343 -57.24 14.89 59.18
N ASP A 344 -56.26 14.02 58.94
CA ASP A 344 -54.85 14.41 58.95
C ASP A 344 -54.07 13.54 57.96
N THR A 345 -53.04 14.10 57.34
CA THR A 345 -52.19 13.41 56.36
C THR A 345 -50.79 13.21 56.90
N ALA A 346 -50.15 12.13 56.45
CA ALA A 346 -48.73 11.87 56.69
C ALA A 346 -48.10 11.39 55.39
N SER A 347 -46.97 12.01 55.03
CA SER A 347 -46.27 11.77 53.79
C SER A 347 -44.87 11.22 54.08
N VAL A 348 -44.40 10.28 53.25
CA VAL A 348 -43.03 9.77 53.31
C VAL A 348 -42.34 10.05 51.99
N ALA A 349 -41.15 10.65 52.04
CA ALA A 349 -40.39 10.96 50.84
C ALA A 349 -39.88 9.68 50.15
N ILE A 350 -39.82 9.70 48.82
CA ILE A 350 -39.22 8.64 48.01
C ILE A 350 -37.81 9.08 47.57
N ASP A 351 -36.81 8.23 47.78
CA ASP A 351 -35.45 8.40 47.25
C ASP A 351 -35.38 7.91 45.80
N TYR A 352 -35.83 8.74 44.87
CA TYR A 352 -35.90 8.37 43.46
C TYR A 352 -34.51 8.31 42.80
N LYS A 353 -34.02 7.09 42.51
CA LYS A 353 -32.66 6.81 42.01
C LYS A 353 -32.67 5.86 40.81
N PRO A 354 -33.16 6.29 39.64
CA PRO A 354 -33.03 5.52 38.42
C PRO A 354 -31.55 5.42 38.03
N SER A 355 -31.12 4.24 37.60
CA SER A 355 -29.74 4.00 37.18
C SER A 355 -29.69 2.80 36.25
N MET A 356 -28.84 2.91 35.22
CA MET A 356 -28.62 1.89 34.22
C MET A 356 -27.12 1.71 34.03
N SER A 357 -26.67 0.48 33.80
CA SER A 357 -25.32 0.18 33.37
C SER A 357 -25.33 -0.56 32.03
N ILE A 358 -24.29 -0.34 31.25
CA ILE A 358 -23.98 -1.09 30.03
C ILE A 358 -22.53 -1.60 30.13
N ASP A 359 -22.31 -2.84 29.73
CA ASP A 359 -20.99 -3.47 29.64
C ASP A 359 -20.89 -4.19 28.29
N LYS A 360 -19.95 -3.77 27.45
CA LYS A 360 -19.75 -4.30 26.11
C LYS A 360 -18.43 -5.06 26.04
N THR A 361 -18.50 -6.29 25.56
CA THR A 361 -17.33 -7.19 25.51
C THR A 361 -17.22 -7.88 24.16
N VAL A 362 -15.97 -8.19 23.77
CA VAL A 362 -15.69 -9.13 22.67
C VAL A 362 -15.77 -10.56 23.23
N VAL A 363 -16.60 -11.38 22.60
CA VAL A 363 -16.80 -12.79 22.98
C VAL A 363 -15.81 -13.69 22.25
N SER A 364 -15.67 -13.48 20.94
CA SER A 364 -14.76 -14.25 20.07
C SER A 364 -14.52 -13.51 18.76
N VAL A 365 -13.42 -13.89 18.10
CA VAL A 365 -13.16 -13.54 16.70
C VAL A 365 -13.08 -14.85 15.93
N ASP A 366 -13.89 -14.97 14.88
CA ASP A 366 -13.82 -16.09 13.95
C ASP A 366 -12.81 -15.72 12.85
N ASP A 367 -11.66 -16.40 12.86
CA ASP A 367 -10.70 -16.42 11.74
C ASP A 367 -11.32 -17.24 10.60
N VAL A 368 -11.89 -16.55 9.62
CA VAL A 368 -12.68 -17.16 8.54
C VAL A 368 -11.77 -17.78 7.49
N ASN A 369 -10.59 -17.21 7.28
CA ASN A 369 -9.67 -17.59 6.20
C ASN A 369 -8.63 -18.65 6.68
N GLY A 370 -8.42 -18.79 7.99
CA GLY A 370 -7.55 -19.76 8.66
C GLY A 370 -6.06 -19.42 8.65
N ASP A 371 -5.69 -18.16 8.44
CA ASP A 371 -4.29 -17.71 8.37
C ASP A 371 -3.70 -17.30 9.75
N GLY A 372 -4.53 -17.27 10.80
CA GLY A 372 -4.15 -16.90 12.15
C GLY A 372 -3.94 -15.41 12.38
N LEU A 373 -4.44 -14.56 11.48
CA LEU A 373 -4.52 -13.11 11.62
C LEU A 373 -5.94 -12.69 12.04
N THR A 374 -6.09 -11.45 12.47
CA THR A 374 -7.40 -10.79 12.61
C THR A 374 -7.51 -9.72 11.53
N ASP A 375 -8.05 -10.10 10.38
CA ASP A 375 -8.01 -9.28 9.15
C ASP A 375 -9.33 -9.23 8.37
N ALA A 376 -9.29 -8.69 7.15
CA ALA A 376 -10.48 -8.46 6.34
C ALA A 376 -11.23 -9.77 6.01
N GLY A 377 -12.49 -9.86 6.44
CA GLY A 377 -13.35 -11.03 6.27
C GLY A 377 -13.63 -11.76 7.59
N ASP A 378 -12.83 -11.55 8.62
CA ASP A 378 -13.05 -12.14 9.95
C ASP A 378 -14.26 -11.53 10.67
N VAL A 379 -14.85 -12.29 11.58
CA VAL A 379 -16.09 -11.90 12.27
C VAL A 379 -15.86 -11.74 13.76
N ILE A 380 -16.03 -10.53 14.27
CA ILE A 380 -15.99 -10.21 15.69
C ILE A 380 -17.39 -10.36 16.30
N HIS A 381 -17.51 -11.16 17.36
CA HIS A 381 -18.74 -11.36 18.11
C HIS A 381 -18.72 -10.54 19.39
N TYR A 382 -19.76 -9.76 19.63
CA TYR A 382 -19.92 -8.91 20.81
C TYR A 382 -21.08 -9.38 21.68
N ASN A 383 -20.94 -9.17 23.00
CA ASN A 383 -22.04 -9.19 23.95
C ASN A 383 -22.21 -7.80 24.58
N ILE A 384 -23.44 -7.31 24.67
CA ILE A 384 -23.81 -6.04 25.29
C ILE A 384 -24.75 -6.37 26.46
N HIS A 385 -24.24 -6.23 27.68
CA HIS A 385 -25.00 -6.48 28.90
C HIS A 385 -25.61 -5.16 29.41
N VAL A 386 -26.94 -5.06 29.46
CA VAL A 386 -27.65 -3.89 29.99
C VAL A 386 -28.38 -4.27 31.26
N ALA A 387 -28.17 -3.53 32.35
CA ALA A 387 -28.77 -3.81 33.65
C ALA A 387 -29.40 -2.56 34.27
N ASN A 388 -30.57 -2.74 34.89
CA ASN A 388 -31.16 -1.73 35.75
C ASN A 388 -30.56 -1.85 37.15
N THR A 389 -29.65 -0.94 37.48
CA THR A 389 -28.95 -0.87 38.77
C THR A 389 -29.58 0.12 39.74
N GLY A 390 -30.65 0.80 39.33
CA GLY A 390 -31.42 1.73 40.16
C GLY A 390 -32.53 1.06 40.95
N ASN A 391 -33.41 1.89 41.52
CA ASN A 391 -34.59 1.44 42.28
C ASN A 391 -35.93 1.71 41.56
N VAL A 392 -35.89 2.15 40.31
CA VAL A 392 -37.06 2.49 39.48
C VAL A 392 -37.11 1.55 38.29
N THR A 393 -38.30 1.06 37.91
CA THR A 393 -38.48 0.34 36.64
C THR A 393 -38.20 1.27 35.46
N LEU A 394 -37.31 0.86 34.56
CA LEU A 394 -36.97 1.65 33.38
C LEU A 394 -37.93 1.32 32.23
N THR A 395 -38.45 2.32 31.54
CA THR A 395 -39.31 2.20 30.36
C THR A 395 -38.65 2.82 29.13
N GLY A 396 -39.09 2.42 27.94
CA GLY A 396 -38.55 2.96 26.70
C GLY A 396 -37.08 2.62 26.51
N VAL A 397 -36.61 1.50 27.08
CA VAL A 397 -35.19 1.15 27.03
C VAL A 397 -34.78 0.82 25.58
N THR A 398 -33.78 1.52 25.09
CA THR A 398 -33.24 1.32 23.74
C THR A 398 -31.74 1.14 23.81
N VAL A 399 -31.18 0.35 22.89
CA VAL A 399 -29.74 0.16 22.74
C VAL A 399 -29.41 0.43 21.27
N THR A 400 -28.43 1.30 21.06
CA THR A 400 -27.93 1.66 19.74
C THR A 400 -26.47 1.30 19.62
N ASP A 401 -26.07 0.81 18.45
CA ASP A 401 -24.69 0.42 18.14
C ASP A 401 -24.38 0.85 16.70
N PRO A 402 -23.71 2.00 16.50
CA PRO A 402 -23.50 2.55 15.17
C PRO A 402 -22.64 1.69 14.24
N LEU A 403 -21.77 0.82 14.79
CA LEU A 403 -20.86 -0.01 13.99
C LEU A 403 -21.53 -1.28 13.48
N THR A 404 -22.32 -1.94 14.33
CA THR A 404 -22.99 -3.22 14.02
C THR A 404 -24.46 -3.07 13.64
N GLY A 405 -25.02 -1.87 13.83
CA GLY A 405 -26.46 -1.62 13.77
C GLY A 405 -27.15 -1.96 15.09
N ASP A 406 -28.36 -1.42 15.29
CA ASP A 406 -29.09 -1.62 16.55
C ASP A 406 -29.38 -3.11 16.78
N PRO A 407 -28.95 -3.68 17.92
CA PRO A 407 -29.12 -5.11 18.20
C PRO A 407 -30.60 -5.51 18.28
N ALA A 408 -30.92 -6.69 17.77
CA ALA A 408 -32.27 -7.22 17.78
C ALA A 408 -32.70 -7.63 19.19
N GLY A 409 -33.53 -6.82 19.84
CA GLY A 409 -34.02 -7.09 21.20
C GLY A 409 -34.36 -5.79 21.91
N GLY A 410 -35.54 -5.23 21.63
CA GLY A 410 -35.99 -4.00 22.27
C GLY A 410 -36.51 -4.26 23.67
N LEU A 411 -35.76 -3.85 24.68
CA LEU A 411 -36.22 -3.80 26.07
C LEU A 411 -37.25 -2.68 26.20
N SER A 412 -38.54 -2.91 25.98
CA SER A 412 -39.51 -1.85 26.26
C SER A 412 -39.52 -1.46 27.76
N THR A 413 -39.14 -2.39 28.63
CA THR A 413 -39.12 -2.27 30.08
C THR A 413 -38.00 -3.09 30.71
N LEU A 414 -37.32 -2.55 31.71
CA LEU A 414 -36.31 -3.25 32.51
C LEU A 414 -36.59 -3.07 34.01
N ASN A 415 -37.12 -4.13 34.63
CA ASN A 415 -37.44 -4.12 36.06
C ASN A 415 -36.17 -3.96 36.92
N VAL A 416 -36.35 -3.46 38.14
CA VAL A 416 -35.27 -3.31 39.12
C VAL A 416 -34.49 -4.61 39.29
N GLY A 417 -33.16 -4.53 39.20
CA GLY A 417 -32.24 -5.67 39.34
C GLY A 417 -32.27 -6.68 38.18
N SER A 418 -33.05 -6.43 37.13
CA SER A 418 -33.04 -7.25 35.91
C SER A 418 -31.97 -6.75 34.94
N SER A 419 -31.50 -7.67 34.09
CA SER A 419 -30.57 -7.38 33.00
C SER A 419 -30.89 -8.22 31.78
N GLU A 420 -30.34 -7.81 30.64
CA GLU A 420 -30.45 -8.49 29.35
C GLU A 420 -29.10 -8.48 28.64
N ASP A 421 -28.82 -9.55 27.91
CA ASP A 421 -27.66 -9.70 27.05
C ASP A 421 -28.09 -9.61 25.58
N LEU A 422 -27.52 -8.65 24.86
CA LEU A 422 -27.76 -8.43 23.44
C LEU A 422 -26.52 -8.82 22.64
N VAL A 423 -26.72 -9.62 21.58
CA VAL A 423 -25.63 -10.07 20.71
C VAL A 423 -25.54 -9.21 19.46
N ALA A 424 -24.31 -8.91 19.04
CA ALA A 424 -24.01 -8.20 17.81
C ALA A 424 -22.75 -8.76 17.16
N THR A 425 -22.62 -8.61 15.85
CA THR A 425 -21.45 -9.11 15.11
C THR A 425 -20.96 -8.06 14.12
N TYR A 426 -19.65 -8.00 13.91
CA TYR A 426 -19.03 -7.15 12.90
C TYR A 426 -18.09 -7.97 12.02
N THR A 427 -18.26 -7.92 10.70
CA THR A 427 -17.30 -8.49 9.75
C THR A 427 -16.30 -7.42 9.35
N LEU A 428 -15.03 -7.66 9.62
CA LEU A 428 -13.93 -6.77 9.22
C LEU A 428 -13.92 -6.60 7.70
N THR A 429 -13.73 -5.37 7.24
CA THR A 429 -13.61 -5.02 5.84
C THR A 429 -12.17 -4.66 5.48
N GLN A 430 -11.82 -4.71 4.19
CA GLN A 430 -10.50 -4.26 3.76
C GLN A 430 -10.22 -2.79 4.13
N ALA A 431 -11.27 -1.95 4.13
CA ALA A 431 -11.12 -0.56 4.52
C ALA A 431 -10.78 -0.39 6.01
N ASP A 432 -11.19 -1.34 6.88
CA ASP A 432 -10.81 -1.30 8.29
C ASP A 432 -9.31 -1.52 8.45
N ILE A 433 -8.75 -2.50 7.73
CA ILE A 433 -7.31 -2.79 7.77
C ILE A 433 -6.51 -1.65 7.12
N ASP A 434 -6.94 -1.21 5.93
CA ASP A 434 -6.27 -0.14 5.18
C ASP A 434 -6.23 1.20 5.95
N ASN A 435 -7.20 1.44 6.84
CA ASN A 435 -7.29 2.65 7.66
C ASN A 435 -6.87 2.44 9.13
N HIS A 436 -6.12 1.39 9.46
CA HIS A 436 -5.64 1.13 10.83
C HIS A 436 -6.76 1.06 11.88
N GLY A 437 -7.91 0.50 11.50
CA GLY A 437 -9.11 0.38 12.33
C GLY A 437 -10.03 1.61 12.31
N SER A 438 -9.61 2.71 11.67
CA SER A 438 -10.45 3.89 11.55
C SER A 438 -11.63 3.68 10.61
N ASN A 439 -12.82 4.11 11.03
CA ASN A 439 -14.05 4.12 10.25
C ASN A 439 -14.90 5.37 10.56
N LEU A 440 -16.17 5.39 10.14
CA LEU A 440 -17.07 6.54 10.35
C LEU A 440 -17.47 6.76 11.81
N VAL A 441 -17.25 5.77 12.69
CA VAL A 441 -17.62 5.78 14.11
C VAL A 441 -16.40 6.06 14.98
N ASP A 442 -15.25 5.46 14.65
CA ASP A 442 -13.96 5.69 15.28
C ASP A 442 -12.95 6.28 14.27
N LEU A 443 -12.53 7.52 14.50
CA LEU A 443 -11.61 8.23 13.61
C LEU A 443 -10.13 8.08 14.01
N ILE A 444 -9.84 7.25 15.02
CA ILE A 444 -8.48 6.99 15.50
C ILE A 444 -7.85 5.88 14.66
N GLN A 445 -6.57 6.05 14.34
CA GLN A 445 -5.75 5.06 13.65
C GLN A 445 -4.79 4.44 14.66
N ASP A 446 -5.15 3.27 15.22
CA ASP A 446 -4.37 2.60 16.27
C ASP A 446 -4.39 1.07 16.18
N ASP A 447 -4.67 0.53 14.99
CA ASP A 447 -4.70 -0.91 14.67
C ASP A 447 -5.71 -1.69 15.52
N LYS A 448 -6.85 -1.07 15.80
CA LYS A 448 -7.97 -1.69 16.51
C LYS A 448 -9.31 -1.26 15.95
N ILE A 449 -10.28 -2.16 16.03
CA ILE A 449 -11.69 -1.81 15.89
C ILE A 449 -12.27 -1.48 17.26
N THR A 450 -12.62 -0.21 17.45
CA THR A 450 -13.40 0.24 18.60
C THR A 450 -14.88 0.14 18.27
N ASN A 451 -15.64 -0.58 19.09
CA ASN A 451 -17.10 -0.60 19.00
C ASN A 451 -17.73 -0.02 20.26
N THR A 452 -18.61 0.98 20.10
CA THR A 452 -19.33 1.63 21.19
C THR A 452 -20.83 1.38 21.09
N ALA A 453 -21.44 0.88 22.17
CA ALA A 453 -22.89 0.79 22.29
C ALA A 453 -23.40 1.82 23.30
N THR A 454 -24.61 2.32 23.08
CA THR A 454 -25.28 3.29 23.97
C THR A 454 -26.68 2.79 24.33
N ALA A 455 -26.97 2.68 25.62
CA ALA A 455 -28.29 2.40 26.14
C ALA A 455 -28.96 3.67 26.69
N ASP A 456 -30.27 3.80 26.48
CA ASP A 456 -31.07 4.96 26.91
C ASP A 456 -32.43 4.51 27.47
N SER A 457 -33.08 5.33 28.28
CA SER A 457 -34.45 5.11 28.80
C SER A 457 -35.16 6.41 29.10
N ASP A 458 -36.46 6.35 29.38
CA ASP A 458 -37.25 7.53 29.75
C ASP A 458 -36.83 8.13 31.12
N GLN A 459 -36.17 7.33 31.98
CA GLN A 459 -35.82 7.71 33.36
C GLN A 459 -34.34 8.02 33.58
N THR A 460 -33.44 7.65 32.67
CA THR A 460 -31.99 7.86 32.80
C THR A 460 -31.47 8.74 31.68
N SER A 461 -30.29 9.36 31.86
CA SER A 461 -29.52 9.82 30.70
C SER A 461 -28.92 8.62 29.96
N PRO A 462 -28.59 8.74 28.67
CA PRO A 462 -27.90 7.70 27.93
C PRO A 462 -26.57 7.32 28.60
N VAL A 463 -26.28 6.02 28.63
CA VAL A 463 -25.01 5.45 29.09
C VAL A 463 -24.37 4.67 27.95
N SER A 464 -23.05 4.75 27.82
CA SER A 464 -22.31 4.10 26.74
C SER A 464 -21.13 3.32 27.29
N ASP A 465 -20.76 2.27 26.57
CA ASP A 465 -19.53 1.52 26.81
C ASP A 465 -18.89 1.10 25.48
N SER A 466 -17.56 1.02 25.48
CA SER A 466 -16.74 0.80 24.30
C SER A 466 -15.73 -0.30 24.53
N VAL A 467 -15.51 -1.14 23.52
CA VAL A 467 -14.49 -2.19 23.56
C VAL A 467 -13.63 -2.16 22.30
N ASP A 468 -12.33 -2.39 22.48
CA ASP A 468 -11.34 -2.47 21.41
C ASP A 468 -11.08 -3.93 21.05
N GLN A 469 -11.08 -4.25 19.76
CA GLN A 469 -10.53 -5.49 19.21
C GLN A 469 -9.30 -5.17 18.36
N PRO A 470 -8.08 -5.58 18.77
CA PRO A 470 -6.89 -5.47 17.92
C PRO A 470 -7.10 -6.16 16.57
N ILE A 471 -6.60 -5.53 15.52
CA ILE A 471 -6.50 -6.10 14.17
C ILE A 471 -5.03 -6.30 13.80
N ASP A 472 -4.76 -7.18 12.85
CA ASP A 472 -3.42 -7.29 12.27
C ASP A 472 -3.25 -6.28 11.13
N TYR A 473 -2.04 -5.70 11.05
CA TYR A 473 -1.63 -4.80 9.97
C TYR A 473 -0.22 -5.19 9.52
N LYS A 474 -0.12 -5.93 8.42
CA LYS A 474 1.11 -6.54 7.89
C LYS A 474 1.21 -6.34 6.37
N PRO A 475 1.42 -5.09 5.91
CA PRO A 475 1.67 -4.82 4.49
C PRO A 475 2.91 -5.58 4.01
N SER A 476 2.82 -6.21 2.84
CA SER A 476 3.94 -6.96 2.27
C SER A 476 3.86 -7.02 0.76
N MET A 477 5.01 -6.93 0.11
CA MET A 477 5.14 -6.93 -1.35
C MET A 477 6.27 -7.87 -1.76
N SER A 478 6.08 -8.54 -2.88
CA SER A 478 7.12 -9.35 -3.53
C SER A 478 7.35 -8.88 -4.96
N ILE A 479 8.58 -9.02 -5.41
CA ILE A 479 8.99 -8.79 -6.79
C ILE A 479 9.79 -10.01 -7.24
N VAL A 480 9.53 -10.48 -8.47
CA VAL A 480 10.29 -11.54 -9.12
C VAL A 480 10.62 -11.10 -10.53
N LYS A 481 11.90 -11.07 -10.86
CA LYS A 481 12.41 -10.71 -12.18
C LYS A 481 12.95 -11.93 -12.89
N THR A 482 12.55 -12.11 -14.15
CA THR A 482 12.93 -13.27 -14.95
C THR A 482 13.31 -12.88 -16.37
N VAL A 483 14.23 -13.64 -16.97
CA VAL A 483 14.46 -13.62 -18.42
C VAL A 483 13.41 -14.52 -19.08
N VAL A 484 12.67 -13.97 -20.03
CA VAL A 484 11.64 -14.66 -20.81
C VAL A 484 12.25 -15.30 -22.05
N SER A 485 13.07 -14.55 -22.78
CA SER A 485 13.74 -14.99 -24.00
C SER A 485 14.91 -14.07 -24.35
N VAL A 486 15.82 -14.57 -25.18
CA VAL A 486 16.85 -13.79 -25.87
C VAL A 486 16.63 -13.97 -27.37
N ASP A 487 16.47 -12.86 -28.08
CA ASP A 487 16.42 -12.84 -29.54
C ASP A 487 17.84 -12.69 -30.08
N ASP A 488 18.36 -13.76 -30.68
CA ASP A 488 19.57 -13.75 -31.51
C ASP A 488 19.24 -13.02 -32.83
N VAL A 489 19.64 -11.75 -32.90
CA VAL A 489 19.26 -10.85 -34.00
C VAL A 489 20.12 -11.10 -35.23
N ASN A 490 21.38 -11.49 -35.05
CA ASN A 490 22.37 -11.64 -36.12
C ASN A 490 22.39 -13.08 -36.70
N GLY A 491 21.89 -14.07 -35.95
CA GLY A 491 21.74 -15.48 -36.32
C GLY A 491 23.01 -16.33 -36.19
N ASP A 492 24.02 -15.89 -35.42
CA ASP A 492 25.30 -16.59 -35.24
C ASP A 492 25.29 -17.63 -34.11
N GLY A 493 24.23 -17.67 -33.30
CA GLY A 493 24.06 -18.57 -32.18
C GLY A 493 24.86 -18.18 -30.92
N LEU A 494 25.31 -16.93 -30.83
CA LEU A 494 25.88 -16.30 -29.64
C LEU A 494 24.83 -15.45 -28.93
N THR A 495 25.12 -15.04 -27.70
CA THR A 495 24.40 -13.97 -27.00
C THR A 495 25.34 -12.78 -26.87
N ASP A 496 25.31 -11.89 -27.86
CA ASP A 496 26.31 -10.84 -28.05
C ASP A 496 25.72 -9.46 -28.37
N ALA A 497 26.58 -8.52 -28.81
CA ALA A 497 26.19 -7.15 -29.06
C ALA A 497 25.14 -7.03 -30.19
N GLY A 498 23.97 -6.48 -29.85
CA GLY A 498 22.84 -6.32 -30.77
C GLY A 498 21.65 -7.23 -30.47
N ASP A 499 21.87 -8.30 -29.70
CA ASP A 499 20.80 -9.20 -29.27
C ASP A 499 19.87 -8.56 -28.24
N ILE A 500 18.62 -9.06 -28.17
CA ILE A 500 17.57 -8.47 -27.34
C ILE A 500 17.14 -9.44 -26.25
N ILE A 501 17.33 -9.06 -25.00
CA ILE A 501 16.87 -9.81 -23.83
C ILE A 501 15.49 -9.29 -23.42
N HIS A 502 14.51 -10.19 -23.32
CA HIS A 502 13.16 -9.90 -22.85
C HIS A 502 13.02 -10.31 -21.39
N TYR A 503 12.56 -9.40 -20.55
CA TYR A 503 12.33 -9.61 -19.12
C TYR A 503 10.85 -9.55 -18.78
N ASN A 504 10.46 -10.29 -17.74
CA ASN A 504 9.20 -10.10 -17.02
C ASN A 504 9.49 -9.76 -15.55
N ILE A 505 8.83 -8.72 -15.05
CA ILE A 505 8.87 -8.30 -13.65
C ILE A 505 7.49 -8.52 -13.04
N HIS A 506 7.36 -9.54 -12.21
CA HIS A 506 6.14 -9.88 -11.50
C HIS A 506 6.13 -9.20 -10.12
N VAL A 507 5.17 -8.31 -9.87
CA VAL A 507 5.00 -7.64 -8.58
C VAL A 507 3.69 -8.10 -7.97
N ALA A 508 3.71 -8.56 -6.72
CA ALA A 508 2.52 -9.05 -6.02
C ALA A 508 2.40 -8.47 -4.62
N ASN A 509 1.18 -8.08 -4.24
CA ASN A 509 0.83 -7.77 -2.86
C ASN A 509 0.57 -9.08 -2.11
N THR A 510 1.42 -9.35 -1.13
CA THR A 510 1.42 -10.60 -0.35
C THR A 510 1.06 -10.37 1.12
N GLY A 511 0.73 -9.12 1.49
CA GLY A 511 0.25 -8.76 2.82
C GLY A 511 -1.27 -8.66 2.89
N ASP A 512 -1.76 -8.08 3.99
CA ASP A 512 -3.18 -7.90 4.34
C ASP A 512 -3.70 -6.47 4.10
N VAL A 513 -2.84 -5.55 3.62
CA VAL A 513 -3.17 -4.15 3.33
C VAL A 513 -3.17 -3.90 1.82
N THR A 514 -4.13 -3.12 1.32
CA THR A 514 -4.06 -2.57 -0.05
C THR A 514 -2.86 -1.64 -0.19
N LEU A 515 -1.95 -1.92 -1.12
CA LEU A 515 -0.80 -1.07 -1.38
C LEU A 515 -1.18 0.10 -2.28
N THR A 516 -0.70 1.31 -1.97
CA THR A 516 -0.85 2.52 -2.78
C THR A 516 0.50 3.09 -3.17
N GLY A 517 0.50 3.91 -4.22
CA GLY A 517 1.74 4.52 -4.71
C GLY A 517 2.74 3.48 -5.22
N VAL A 518 2.29 2.31 -5.68
CA VAL A 518 3.21 1.25 -6.09
C VAL A 518 3.96 1.69 -7.35
N THR A 519 5.28 1.61 -7.28
CA THR A 519 6.19 1.99 -8.37
C THR A 519 7.23 0.90 -8.58
N VAL A 520 7.72 0.77 -9.81
CA VAL A 520 8.80 -0.16 -10.17
C VAL A 520 9.86 0.63 -10.91
N THR A 521 11.11 0.48 -10.48
CA THR A 521 12.27 1.09 -11.12
C THR A 521 13.21 0.01 -11.64
N ASP A 522 13.78 0.25 -12.81
CA ASP A 522 14.76 -0.63 -13.44
C ASP A 522 15.87 0.21 -14.08
N PRO A 523 17.05 0.30 -13.46
CA PRO A 523 18.14 1.14 -13.96
C PRO A 523 18.70 0.71 -15.32
N LEU A 524 18.59 -0.56 -15.71
CA LEU A 524 19.18 -1.09 -16.94
C LEU A 524 18.25 -0.89 -18.14
N THR A 525 16.95 -1.19 -17.97
CA THR A 525 15.95 -1.07 -19.05
C THR A 525 15.19 0.26 -19.03
N GLY A 526 15.36 1.05 -17.97
CA GLY A 526 14.47 2.16 -17.64
C GLY A 526 13.18 1.67 -16.96
N ASP A 527 12.51 2.58 -16.26
CA ASP A 527 11.30 2.26 -15.49
C ASP A 527 10.19 1.70 -16.41
N PRO A 528 9.68 0.48 -16.14
CA PRO A 528 8.68 -0.13 -16.99
C PRO A 528 7.37 0.66 -16.99
N THR A 529 6.74 0.76 -18.16
CA THR A 529 5.44 1.44 -18.29
C THR A 529 4.33 0.52 -17.78
N GLY A 530 3.78 0.79 -16.59
CA GLY A 530 2.68 0.02 -15.99
C GLY A 530 2.05 0.76 -14.82
N GLY A 531 0.72 0.78 -14.77
CA GLY A 531 -0.09 1.65 -13.91
C GLY A 531 -0.34 1.07 -12.52
N LEU A 532 0.73 0.76 -11.79
CA LEU A 532 0.68 0.16 -10.46
C LEU A 532 0.29 1.16 -9.36
N SER A 533 -0.57 2.17 -9.60
CA SER A 533 -0.86 3.14 -8.52
C SER A 533 -1.46 2.50 -7.25
N THR A 534 -2.13 1.35 -7.40
CA THR A 534 -2.71 0.59 -6.28
C THR A 534 -2.66 -0.91 -6.55
N LEU A 535 -2.34 -1.72 -5.54
CA LEU A 535 -2.34 -3.18 -5.63
C LEU A 535 -3.14 -3.79 -4.47
N ALA A 536 -4.34 -4.28 -4.77
CA ALA A 536 -5.20 -4.93 -3.78
C ALA A 536 -4.55 -6.20 -3.21
N VAL A 537 -4.95 -6.60 -2.02
CA VAL A 537 -4.50 -7.83 -1.36
C VAL A 537 -4.62 -9.04 -2.29
N GLY A 538 -3.54 -9.84 -2.38
CA GLY A 538 -3.47 -11.03 -3.22
C GLY A 538 -3.42 -10.75 -4.74
N SER A 539 -3.43 -9.49 -5.17
CA SER A 539 -3.30 -9.12 -6.58
C SER A 539 -1.84 -9.00 -7.00
N SER A 540 -1.59 -9.19 -8.29
CA SER A 540 -0.27 -9.08 -8.91
C SER A 540 -0.33 -8.46 -10.30
N GLU A 541 0.78 -7.93 -10.77
CA GLU A 541 0.96 -7.43 -12.13
C GLU A 541 2.29 -7.89 -12.72
N ASP A 542 2.28 -8.14 -14.03
CA ASP A 542 3.46 -8.51 -14.81
C ASP A 542 3.84 -7.34 -15.73
N LEU A 543 5.07 -6.85 -15.59
CA LEU A 543 5.62 -5.76 -16.37
C LEU A 543 6.71 -6.27 -17.32
N ALA A 544 6.50 -6.04 -18.61
CA ALA A 544 7.49 -6.39 -19.63
C ALA A 544 8.55 -5.29 -19.75
N ALA A 545 9.81 -5.72 -19.89
CA ALA A 545 10.94 -4.84 -20.19
C ALA A 545 11.90 -5.54 -21.16
N THR A 546 12.65 -4.77 -21.94
CA THR A 546 13.61 -5.31 -22.91
C THR A 546 14.94 -4.57 -22.82
N TYR A 547 16.03 -5.28 -23.02
CA TYR A 547 17.38 -4.70 -23.11
C TYR A 547 18.07 -5.18 -24.38
N THR A 548 18.62 -4.27 -25.17
CA THR A 548 19.51 -4.62 -26.30
C THR A 548 20.94 -4.57 -25.81
N LEU A 549 21.64 -5.71 -25.91
CA LEU A 549 23.05 -5.81 -25.56
C LEU A 549 23.88 -4.84 -26.43
N THR A 550 24.82 -4.17 -25.81
CA THR A 550 25.73 -3.24 -26.46
C THR A 550 27.14 -3.83 -26.52
N GLN A 551 27.97 -3.32 -27.44
CA GLN A 551 29.38 -3.74 -27.51
C GLN A 551 30.11 -3.52 -26.19
N SER A 552 29.76 -2.47 -25.45
CA SER A 552 30.36 -2.20 -24.14
C SER A 552 29.98 -3.23 -23.08
N ASP A 553 28.84 -3.91 -23.20
CA ASP A 553 28.46 -4.97 -22.26
C ASP A 553 29.37 -6.18 -22.47
N ILE A 554 29.61 -6.57 -23.72
CA ILE A 554 30.51 -7.68 -24.07
C ILE A 554 31.96 -7.35 -23.68
N ASP A 555 32.45 -6.18 -24.07
CA ASP A 555 33.82 -5.74 -23.80
C ASP A 555 34.16 -5.67 -22.30
N ASN A 556 33.15 -5.42 -21.45
CA ASN A 556 33.30 -5.34 -20.00
C ASN A 556 32.82 -6.62 -19.26
N HIS A 557 32.67 -7.75 -19.95
CA HIS A 557 32.24 -9.03 -19.34
C HIS A 557 30.89 -8.94 -18.61
N GLY A 558 29.97 -8.12 -19.13
CA GLY A 558 28.63 -7.89 -18.59
C GLY A 558 28.57 -6.89 -17.43
N SER A 559 29.70 -6.29 -17.05
CA SER A 559 29.73 -5.29 -15.98
C SER A 559 28.94 -4.04 -16.34
N ASN A 560 28.04 -3.61 -15.45
CA ASN A 560 27.19 -2.43 -15.61
C ASN A 560 27.07 -1.65 -14.28
N LEU A 561 26.14 -0.68 -14.21
CA LEU A 561 25.95 0.16 -13.02
C LEU A 561 25.42 -0.60 -11.78
N VAL A 562 24.83 -1.78 -11.98
CA VAL A 562 24.18 -2.60 -10.96
C VAL A 562 25.12 -3.71 -10.48
N ASP A 563 25.83 -4.34 -11.41
CA ASP A 563 26.81 -5.39 -11.15
C ASP A 563 28.17 -5.01 -11.75
N LEU A 564 29.13 -4.76 -10.86
CA LEU A 564 30.49 -4.36 -11.24
C LEU A 564 31.42 -5.57 -11.43
N THR A 565 30.89 -6.80 -11.35
CA THR A 565 31.67 -8.01 -11.59
C THR A 565 31.85 -8.24 -13.09
N GLN A 566 32.97 -8.89 -13.43
CA GLN A 566 33.32 -9.28 -14.80
C GLN A 566 33.24 -10.79 -14.84
N ASP A 567 32.02 -11.32 -15.03
CA ASP A 567 31.71 -12.74 -14.91
C ASP A 567 30.95 -13.33 -16.10
N ASP A 568 30.97 -12.61 -17.23
CA ASP A 568 30.32 -12.98 -18.50
C ASP A 568 28.80 -13.12 -18.37
N LYS A 569 28.19 -12.29 -17.52
CA LYS A 569 26.74 -12.18 -17.40
C LYS A 569 26.29 -10.73 -17.31
N ILE A 570 25.19 -10.42 -17.96
CA ILE A 570 24.50 -9.15 -17.73
C ILE A 570 23.48 -9.34 -16.60
N THR A 571 23.73 -8.65 -15.48
CA THR A 571 22.84 -8.67 -14.32
C THR A 571 21.86 -7.51 -14.42
N ASN A 572 20.55 -7.80 -14.36
CA ASN A 572 19.52 -6.78 -14.30
C ASN A 572 18.74 -6.87 -12.97
N THR A 573 18.61 -5.74 -12.27
CA THR A 573 17.86 -5.63 -11.00
C THR A 573 16.70 -4.67 -11.16
N ALA A 574 15.50 -5.11 -10.77
CA ALA A 574 14.34 -4.24 -10.62
C ALA A 574 14.01 -4.05 -9.14
N THR A 575 13.48 -2.87 -8.78
CA THR A 575 13.05 -2.55 -7.41
C THR A 575 11.61 -2.06 -7.43
N ALA A 576 10.74 -2.68 -6.63
CA ALA A 576 9.38 -2.21 -6.37
C ALA A 576 9.28 -1.50 -5.02
N ASP A 577 8.48 -0.44 -4.94
CA ASP A 577 8.23 0.34 -3.72
C ASP A 577 6.76 0.75 -3.60
N SER A 578 6.28 1.06 -2.39
CA SER A 578 4.92 1.52 -2.11
C SER A 578 4.88 2.46 -0.90
N ASP A 579 3.74 3.10 -0.65
CA ASP A 579 3.58 3.97 0.53
C ASP A 579 3.59 3.18 1.87
N GLN A 580 3.29 1.88 1.83
CA GLN A 580 3.11 1.03 3.02
C GLN A 580 4.27 0.07 3.29
N THR A 581 5.15 -0.19 2.32
CA THR A 581 6.24 -1.15 2.43
C THR A 581 7.60 -0.48 2.29
N THR A 582 8.66 -1.15 2.74
CA THR A 582 10.02 -0.80 2.28
C THR A 582 10.24 -1.30 0.85
N PRO A 583 11.15 -0.67 0.07
CA PRO A 583 11.48 -1.16 -1.26
C PRO A 583 11.98 -2.61 -1.24
N VAL A 584 11.56 -3.41 -2.22
CA VAL A 584 12.01 -4.78 -2.45
C VAL A 584 12.61 -4.88 -3.84
N SER A 585 13.69 -5.65 -4.00
CA SER A 585 14.39 -5.79 -5.28
C SER A 585 14.66 -7.24 -5.60
N ASP A 586 14.70 -7.55 -6.89
CA ASP A 586 15.10 -8.85 -7.39
C ASP A 586 15.99 -8.69 -8.63
N SER A 587 16.98 -9.57 -8.74
CA SER A 587 17.99 -9.60 -9.79
C SER A 587 17.93 -10.89 -10.58
N VAL A 588 18.22 -10.79 -11.87
CA VAL A 588 18.43 -11.94 -12.73
C VAL A 588 19.66 -11.74 -13.60
N ASP A 589 20.43 -12.80 -13.74
CA ASP A 589 21.61 -12.86 -14.60
C ASP A 589 21.24 -13.50 -15.94
N GLN A 590 21.66 -12.88 -17.03
CA GLN A 590 21.66 -13.50 -18.36
C GLN A 590 23.12 -13.71 -18.81
N PRO A 591 23.57 -14.97 -19.00
CA PRO A 591 24.87 -15.24 -19.60
C PRO A 591 25.01 -14.59 -20.97
N ILE A 592 26.18 -14.03 -21.23
CA ILE A 592 26.60 -13.50 -22.53
C ILE A 592 27.77 -14.33 -23.06
N ASP A 593 27.97 -14.32 -24.37
CA ASP A 593 29.18 -14.91 -24.96
C ASP A 593 30.33 -13.89 -24.95
N TYR A 594 31.54 -14.41 -24.73
CA TYR A 594 32.79 -13.64 -24.79
C TYR A 594 33.85 -14.47 -25.52
N LYS A 595 34.06 -14.17 -26.80
CA LYS A 595 34.90 -14.93 -27.74
C LYS A 595 35.77 -13.97 -28.59
N PRO A 596 36.80 -13.34 -27.98
CA PRO A 596 37.77 -12.56 -28.74
C PRO A 596 38.48 -13.47 -29.75
N SER A 597 38.68 -12.98 -30.97
CA SER A 597 39.39 -13.70 -32.04
C SER A 597 40.00 -12.72 -33.02
N VAL A 598 41.16 -13.07 -33.57
CA VAL A 598 41.86 -12.28 -34.59
C VAL A 598 42.37 -13.21 -35.68
N ASP A 599 42.25 -12.78 -36.92
CA ASP A 599 42.83 -13.45 -38.09
C ASP A 599 43.88 -12.52 -38.73
N LEU A 600 45.06 -13.04 -38.98
CA LEU A 600 46.15 -12.33 -39.63
C LEU A 600 46.53 -13.10 -40.89
N THR A 601 46.54 -12.41 -42.02
CA THR A 601 47.07 -12.95 -43.26
C THR A 601 48.18 -12.07 -43.81
N LYS A 602 49.20 -12.72 -44.37
CA LYS A 602 50.39 -12.08 -44.92
C LYS A 602 50.66 -12.61 -46.31
N THR A 603 50.68 -11.71 -47.28
CA THR A 603 50.87 -12.07 -48.69
C THR A 603 51.98 -11.26 -49.35
N VAL A 604 52.59 -11.86 -50.37
CA VAL A 604 53.54 -11.17 -51.25
C VAL A 604 52.74 -10.39 -52.27
N LEU A 605 52.74 -9.06 -52.14
CA LEU A 605 52.01 -8.17 -53.04
C LEU A 605 52.73 -7.99 -54.38
N SER A 606 54.06 -7.88 -54.35
CA SER A 606 54.89 -7.81 -55.56
C SER A 606 56.37 -8.05 -55.28
N VAL A 607 57.12 -8.44 -56.32
CA VAL A 607 58.59 -8.44 -56.33
C VAL A 607 59.06 -7.60 -57.51
N THR A 608 60.00 -6.69 -57.27
CA THR A 608 60.61 -5.89 -58.35
C THR A 608 61.29 -6.81 -59.35
N GLY A 609 60.97 -6.68 -60.64
CA GLY A 609 61.51 -7.58 -61.67
C GLY A 609 60.79 -8.94 -61.79
N GLY A 610 59.82 -9.22 -60.92
CA GLY A 610 59.00 -10.45 -60.97
C GLY A 610 59.62 -11.66 -60.28
N HIS A 611 60.90 -11.59 -59.92
CA HIS A 611 61.66 -12.65 -59.25
C HIS A 611 62.50 -12.04 -58.11
N ALA A 612 62.75 -12.83 -57.06
CA ALA A 612 63.54 -12.45 -55.90
C ALA A 612 64.93 -13.08 -56.00
N ASP A 613 65.70 -12.69 -57.02
CA ASP A 613 66.91 -13.39 -57.45
C ASP A 613 68.17 -12.51 -57.52
N HIS A 614 68.03 -11.19 -57.32
CA HIS A 614 69.14 -10.26 -57.32
C HIS A 614 69.17 -9.37 -56.07
N VAL A 615 70.38 -9.02 -55.62
CA VAL A 615 70.57 -7.99 -54.61
C VAL A 615 69.97 -6.68 -55.09
N GLY A 616 69.10 -6.10 -54.27
CA GLY A 616 68.38 -4.86 -54.58
C GLY A 616 66.93 -5.07 -55.01
N ASP A 617 66.48 -6.30 -55.28
CA ASP A 617 65.07 -6.56 -55.55
C ASP A 617 64.24 -6.23 -54.31
N VAL A 618 63.14 -5.49 -54.51
CA VAL A 618 62.24 -5.11 -53.43
C VAL A 618 61.04 -6.05 -53.44
N ILE A 619 60.87 -6.79 -52.36
CA ILE A 619 59.68 -7.58 -52.05
C ILE A 619 58.73 -6.69 -51.26
N THR A 620 57.51 -6.53 -51.75
CA THR A 620 56.44 -5.80 -51.04
C THR A 620 55.47 -6.80 -50.45
N TYR A 621 55.22 -6.71 -49.14
CA TYR A 621 54.26 -7.53 -48.41
C TYR A 621 53.02 -6.72 -48.04
N GLN A 622 51.87 -7.40 -48.04
CA GLN A 622 50.64 -6.91 -47.45
C GLN A 622 50.30 -7.78 -46.24
N ILE A 623 50.02 -7.14 -45.10
CA ILE A 623 49.55 -7.81 -43.88
C ILE A 623 48.15 -7.26 -43.59
N THR A 624 47.16 -8.14 -43.46
CA THR A 624 45.81 -7.77 -43.03
C THR A 624 45.48 -8.46 -41.72
N VAL A 625 44.95 -7.69 -40.77
CA VAL A 625 44.54 -8.14 -39.44
C VAL A 625 43.06 -7.84 -39.28
N GLU A 626 42.24 -8.86 -39.09
CA GLU A 626 40.79 -8.77 -38.94
C GLU A 626 40.36 -9.23 -37.56
N ASN A 627 39.52 -8.46 -36.87
CA ASN A 627 38.86 -8.93 -35.66
C ASN A 627 37.66 -9.80 -36.06
N THR A 628 37.83 -11.11 -35.87
CA THR A 628 36.84 -12.14 -36.23
C THR A 628 36.01 -12.61 -35.04
N GLY A 629 36.21 -12.02 -33.86
CA GLY A 629 35.47 -12.32 -32.64
C GLY A 629 34.33 -11.34 -32.37
N ASP A 630 33.77 -11.41 -31.15
CA ASP A 630 32.66 -10.59 -30.65
C ASP A 630 33.11 -9.48 -29.67
N VAL A 631 34.41 -9.37 -29.40
CA VAL A 631 35.01 -8.40 -28.46
C VAL A 631 35.90 -7.39 -29.20
N THR A 632 35.83 -6.12 -28.83
CA THR A 632 36.77 -5.09 -29.28
C THR A 632 38.19 -5.38 -28.80
N LEU A 633 39.16 -5.46 -29.73
CA LEU A 633 40.56 -5.74 -29.38
C LEU A 633 41.32 -4.43 -29.10
N THR A 634 42.00 -4.37 -27.95
CA THR A 634 42.74 -3.18 -27.51
C THR A 634 44.23 -3.47 -27.36
N GLY A 635 45.08 -2.45 -27.50
CA GLY A 635 46.53 -2.65 -27.42
C GLY A 635 47.08 -3.52 -28.56
N VAL A 636 46.37 -3.57 -29.68
CA VAL A 636 46.71 -4.37 -30.86
C VAL A 636 48.10 -3.99 -31.35
N LYS A 637 48.99 -4.97 -31.35
CA LYS A 637 50.38 -4.84 -31.76
C LYS A 637 50.69 -5.84 -32.85
N VAL A 638 51.06 -5.33 -34.02
CA VAL A 638 51.50 -6.15 -35.15
C VAL A 638 53.02 -6.05 -35.27
N THR A 639 53.66 -7.21 -35.37
CA THR A 639 55.10 -7.31 -35.59
C THR A 639 55.38 -8.08 -36.88
N ASP A 640 56.40 -7.65 -37.60
CA ASP A 640 56.88 -8.32 -38.82
C ASP A 640 58.30 -8.84 -38.57
N ALA A 641 58.44 -10.16 -38.54
CA ALA A 641 59.65 -10.88 -38.23
C ALA A 641 60.22 -11.49 -39.51
N LEU A 642 61.28 -10.88 -40.01
CA LEU A 642 62.05 -11.45 -41.09
C LEU A 642 63.13 -12.38 -40.52
N GLU A 643 63.24 -13.60 -41.05
CA GLU A 643 64.18 -14.59 -40.52
C GLU A 643 65.63 -14.09 -40.55
N GLY A 644 66.33 -14.17 -39.42
CA GLY A 644 67.70 -13.66 -39.29
C GLY A 644 67.82 -12.14 -39.04
N TYR A 645 66.70 -11.41 -39.00
CA TYR A 645 66.65 -9.97 -38.74
C TYR A 645 65.94 -9.63 -37.42
N SER A 646 66.11 -8.39 -36.98
CA SER A 646 65.40 -7.87 -35.80
C SER A 646 63.91 -7.71 -36.08
N LEU A 647 63.09 -8.14 -35.14
CA LEU A 647 61.63 -7.97 -35.16
C LEU A 647 61.24 -6.49 -35.31
N ALA A 648 60.54 -6.14 -36.40
CA ALA A 648 59.97 -4.81 -36.59
C ALA A 648 58.57 -4.75 -35.97
N THR A 649 58.27 -3.71 -35.19
CA THR A 649 56.88 -3.41 -34.79
C THR A 649 56.31 -2.46 -35.83
N LEU A 650 55.14 -2.78 -36.38
CA LEU A 650 54.46 -1.93 -37.35
C LEU A 650 53.75 -0.78 -36.63
N ASP A 651 53.79 0.40 -37.24
CA ASP A 651 53.21 1.61 -36.67
C ASP A 651 51.74 1.74 -37.03
N ASN A 652 50.87 1.54 -36.04
CA ASN A 652 49.42 1.68 -36.18
C ASN A 652 49.00 3.10 -36.61
N SER A 653 49.84 4.14 -36.44
CA SER A 653 49.49 5.49 -36.91
C SER A 653 49.46 5.63 -38.44
N THR A 654 49.95 4.63 -39.16
CA THR A 654 50.03 4.61 -40.64
C THR A 654 49.20 3.50 -41.27
N VAL A 655 48.48 2.72 -40.46
CA VAL A 655 47.64 1.62 -40.93
C VAL A 655 46.42 2.15 -41.68
N THR A 656 45.99 1.43 -42.72
CA THR A 656 44.72 1.70 -43.38
C THR A 656 43.65 0.76 -42.84
N GLY A 657 42.49 1.28 -42.47
CA GLY A 657 41.43 0.49 -41.85
C GLY A 657 41.04 1.04 -40.48
N ASP A 658 42.04 1.47 -39.69
CA ASP A 658 41.84 2.16 -38.40
C ASP A 658 41.00 3.42 -38.57
N ASN A 659 39.89 3.49 -37.83
CA ASN A 659 39.01 4.64 -37.82
C ASN A 659 39.57 5.84 -36.99
N GLY A 660 40.77 5.69 -36.43
CA GLY A 660 41.50 6.68 -35.65
C GLY A 660 41.36 6.53 -34.13
N ASN A 661 40.70 5.47 -33.67
CA ASN A 661 40.54 5.14 -32.25
C ASN A 661 41.67 4.22 -31.72
N HIS A 662 42.49 3.65 -32.60
CA HIS A 662 43.56 2.71 -32.26
C HIS A 662 43.11 1.45 -31.50
N VAL A 663 41.85 1.05 -31.70
CA VAL A 663 41.31 -0.26 -31.27
C VAL A 663 40.78 -0.97 -32.51
N LEU A 664 40.83 -2.30 -32.53
CA LEU A 664 40.31 -3.09 -33.64
C LEU A 664 38.89 -3.54 -33.27
N ASP A 665 37.91 -2.76 -33.73
CA ASP A 665 36.48 -2.99 -33.50
C ASP A 665 36.03 -4.32 -34.15
N VAL A 666 34.92 -4.88 -33.70
CA VAL A 666 34.38 -6.14 -34.26
C VAL A 666 34.11 -6.01 -35.76
N GLY A 667 34.66 -6.93 -36.56
CA GLY A 667 34.58 -6.89 -38.02
C GLY A 667 35.45 -5.82 -38.70
N GLU A 668 36.27 -5.08 -37.96
CA GLU A 668 37.24 -4.15 -38.52
C GLU A 668 38.46 -4.90 -39.08
N THR A 669 39.02 -4.39 -40.18
CA THR A 669 40.24 -4.92 -40.80
C THR A 669 41.30 -3.85 -40.94
N TRP A 670 42.48 -4.10 -40.37
CA TRP A 670 43.66 -3.26 -40.45
C TRP A 670 44.63 -3.81 -41.50
N THR A 671 45.09 -2.96 -42.41
CA THR A 671 46.01 -3.32 -43.50
C THR A 671 47.32 -2.54 -43.41
N TYR A 672 48.42 -3.27 -43.41
CA TYR A 672 49.79 -2.74 -43.44
C TYR A 672 50.49 -3.11 -44.75
N THR A 673 51.33 -2.21 -45.24
CA THR A 673 52.25 -2.48 -46.35
C THR A 673 53.68 -2.30 -45.88
N THR A 674 54.52 -3.30 -46.10
CA THR A 674 55.94 -3.28 -45.73
C THR A 674 56.78 -3.82 -46.88
N THR A 675 58.06 -3.46 -46.91
CA THR A 675 58.97 -3.83 -48.01
C THR A 675 60.29 -4.33 -47.46
N HIS A 676 60.83 -5.37 -48.08
CA HIS A 676 62.20 -5.83 -47.86
C HIS A 676 63.01 -5.71 -49.14
N THR A 677 64.16 -5.05 -49.08
CA THR A 677 65.12 -5.02 -50.19
C THR A 677 66.11 -6.15 -49.99
N LEU A 678 66.18 -7.10 -50.93
CA LEU A 678 67.10 -8.22 -50.87
C LEU A 678 68.55 -7.74 -50.76
N THR A 679 69.24 -8.27 -49.77
CA THR A 679 70.66 -8.08 -49.55
C THR A 679 71.45 -9.31 -50.01
N GLN A 680 72.76 -9.17 -50.13
CA GLN A 680 73.62 -10.33 -50.39
C GLN A 680 73.48 -11.39 -49.28
N ALA A 681 73.28 -10.98 -48.03
CA ALA A 681 73.13 -11.90 -46.91
C ALA A 681 71.83 -12.71 -46.98
N ASP A 682 70.75 -12.17 -47.55
CA ASP A 682 69.48 -12.91 -47.75
C ASP A 682 69.65 -14.07 -48.71
N LEU A 683 70.34 -13.81 -49.83
CA LEU A 683 70.68 -14.81 -50.83
C LEU A 683 71.67 -15.84 -50.27
N ASP A 684 72.69 -15.36 -49.54
CA ASP A 684 73.76 -16.22 -49.01
C ASP A 684 73.28 -17.12 -47.85
N ASN A 685 72.56 -16.58 -46.86
CA ASN A 685 72.19 -17.31 -45.65
C ASN A 685 71.15 -18.41 -45.90
N ASN A 686 70.25 -18.18 -46.85
CA ASN A 686 69.20 -19.12 -47.19
C ASN A 686 69.60 -20.17 -48.24
N TRP A 687 70.82 -20.04 -48.80
CA TRP A 687 71.33 -20.92 -49.86
C TRP A 687 72.65 -21.62 -49.50
N LEU A 688 73.54 -21.00 -48.72
CA LEU A 688 74.91 -21.50 -48.47
C LEU A 688 75.07 -22.32 -47.17
N ASN A 689 74.12 -22.28 -46.24
CA ASN A 689 74.19 -22.95 -44.93
C ASN A 689 73.17 -24.09 -44.74
N GLY A 690 72.63 -24.65 -45.82
CA GLY A 690 71.62 -25.74 -45.77
C GLY A 690 70.18 -25.28 -45.61
N GLY A 691 69.86 -24.03 -45.97
CA GLY A 691 68.49 -23.55 -46.14
C GLY A 691 67.80 -24.20 -47.35
N ASP A 692 66.48 -24.10 -47.41
CA ASP A 692 65.63 -24.74 -48.42
C ASP A 692 65.34 -23.86 -49.65
N GLY A 693 65.98 -22.68 -49.73
CA GLY A 693 65.80 -21.70 -50.80
C GLY A 693 64.52 -20.86 -50.68
N VAL A 694 63.78 -20.94 -49.57
CA VAL A 694 62.56 -20.17 -49.33
C VAL A 694 62.82 -19.08 -48.29
N PHE A 695 62.54 -17.83 -48.67
CA PHE A 695 62.64 -16.66 -47.82
C PHE A 695 61.33 -16.40 -47.10
N ASP A 696 61.34 -16.68 -45.81
CA ASP A 696 60.18 -16.60 -44.94
C ASP A 696 60.13 -15.26 -44.20
N ASN A 697 58.99 -14.61 -44.31
CA ASN A 697 58.69 -13.43 -43.51
C ASN A 697 57.40 -13.69 -42.72
N THR A 698 57.48 -13.68 -41.39
CA THR A 698 56.35 -14.02 -40.52
C THR A 698 55.82 -12.78 -39.83
N ALA A 699 54.53 -12.48 -40.03
CA ALA A 699 53.86 -11.46 -39.24
C ALA A 699 53.14 -12.11 -38.05
N THR A 700 53.06 -11.40 -36.93
CA THR A 700 52.37 -11.84 -35.72
C THR A 700 51.59 -10.68 -35.13
N VAL A 701 50.34 -10.94 -34.71
CA VAL A 701 49.50 -10.01 -33.95
C VAL A 701 49.31 -10.49 -32.51
N THR A 702 49.25 -9.53 -31.59
CA THR A 702 48.91 -9.72 -30.17
C THR A 702 48.11 -8.52 -29.66
N ASP A 703 47.30 -8.71 -28.61
CA ASP A 703 46.50 -7.66 -27.97
C ASP A 703 46.36 -7.87 -26.45
N ASN A 704 45.55 -7.03 -25.79
CA ASN A 704 45.29 -7.08 -24.35
C ASN A 704 44.28 -8.16 -23.94
N GLN A 705 43.47 -8.66 -24.86
CA GLN A 705 42.54 -9.78 -24.65
C GLN A 705 43.24 -11.14 -24.76
N ASN A 706 44.56 -11.14 -25.00
CA ASN A 706 45.42 -12.31 -25.14
C ASN A 706 45.09 -13.18 -26.33
N VAL A 707 44.51 -12.62 -27.41
CA VAL A 707 44.46 -13.33 -28.69
C VAL A 707 45.74 -13.09 -29.48
N THR A 708 46.12 -14.08 -30.28
CA THR A 708 47.32 -14.03 -31.11
C THR A 708 47.12 -14.85 -32.36
N ASP A 709 47.64 -14.34 -33.46
CA ASP A 709 47.70 -15.06 -34.72
C ASP A 709 48.97 -14.70 -35.50
N TYR A 710 49.37 -15.55 -36.42
CA TYR A 710 50.55 -15.35 -37.25
C TYR A 710 50.38 -15.99 -38.62
N ASP A 711 51.00 -15.37 -39.63
CA ASP A 711 51.07 -15.91 -40.97
C ASP A 711 52.44 -15.64 -41.59
N THR A 712 52.91 -16.60 -42.39
CA THR A 712 54.23 -16.59 -43.01
C THR A 712 54.08 -16.49 -44.52
N ALA A 713 54.61 -15.40 -45.08
CA ALA A 713 54.76 -15.28 -46.52
C ALA A 713 56.07 -15.94 -46.95
N HIS A 714 55.95 -16.88 -47.89
CA HIS A 714 57.07 -17.62 -48.48
C HIS A 714 57.47 -17.02 -49.83
N VAL A 715 58.75 -16.69 -50.01
CA VAL A 715 59.30 -16.18 -51.28
C VAL A 715 60.46 -17.05 -51.74
N LEU A 716 60.35 -17.70 -52.89
CA LEU A 716 61.46 -18.50 -53.43
C LEU A 716 62.62 -17.60 -53.90
N LEU A 717 63.83 -17.87 -53.41
CA LEU A 717 65.05 -17.16 -53.83
C LEU A 717 65.76 -17.95 -54.95
N GLY A 718 65.99 -17.30 -56.09
CA GLY A 718 66.83 -17.81 -57.18
C GLY A 718 66.09 -18.14 -58.50
N PRO A 719 66.84 -18.23 -59.63
CA PRO A 719 66.27 -18.39 -60.99
C PRO A 719 65.90 -19.85 -61.35
N GLY A 720 65.44 -20.66 -60.38
CA GLY A 720 65.38 -22.13 -60.43
C GLY A 720 65.14 -22.78 -61.82
N VAL A 721 66.14 -23.53 -62.34
CA VAL A 721 66.10 -24.11 -63.69
C VAL A 721 65.86 -25.63 -63.76
N ARG A 722 65.78 -26.33 -62.62
CA ARG A 722 65.24 -27.70 -62.61
C ARG A 722 63.89 -27.78 -61.91
N THR A 723 62.87 -27.32 -62.61
CA THR A 723 61.63 -28.12 -62.65
C THR A 723 61.47 -28.65 -64.08
N PRO A 724 60.95 -29.87 -64.28
CA PRO A 724 60.59 -30.41 -65.59
C PRO A 724 59.72 -29.48 -66.46
N GLY A 725 59.20 -28.38 -65.90
CA GLY A 725 58.44 -27.34 -66.58
C GLY A 725 59.26 -26.18 -67.17
N PHE A 726 60.49 -25.88 -66.71
CA PHE A 726 61.27 -24.73 -67.21
C PHE A 726 61.52 -24.83 -68.73
N TRP A 727 61.80 -26.03 -69.23
CA TRP A 727 62.04 -26.30 -70.66
C TRP A 727 60.77 -26.67 -71.45
N ALA A 728 59.60 -26.71 -70.79
CA ALA A 728 58.31 -27.05 -71.38
C ALA A 728 57.29 -25.90 -71.33
N GLN A 729 57.68 -24.71 -70.85
CA GLN A 729 56.80 -23.53 -70.79
C GLN A 729 56.52 -22.96 -72.19
N LYS A 730 55.25 -22.94 -72.57
CA LYS A 730 54.77 -22.43 -73.88
C LYS A 730 54.43 -20.94 -73.87
N THR A 731 54.52 -20.32 -72.70
CA THR A 731 53.94 -19.01 -72.39
C THR A 731 55.03 -17.99 -72.07
N TRP A 732 55.92 -17.72 -73.03
CA TRP A 732 56.91 -16.62 -73.09
C TRP A 732 58.32 -16.98 -72.63
N GLN A 733 59.30 -16.84 -73.53
CA GLN A 733 60.73 -16.77 -73.21
C GLN A 733 61.37 -15.60 -73.98
N THR A 734 62.11 -14.74 -73.27
CA THR A 734 63.12 -13.86 -73.86
C THR A 734 64.47 -14.50 -73.59
N PHE A 735 65.19 -14.85 -74.66
CA PHE A 735 66.57 -15.32 -74.57
C PHE A 735 67.52 -14.19 -74.98
N TRP A 736 68.69 -14.14 -74.35
CA TRP A 736 69.71 -13.16 -74.68
C TRP A 736 70.73 -13.76 -75.66
N ASP A 737 70.63 -13.41 -76.95
CA ASP A 737 71.49 -13.90 -78.03
C ASP A 737 72.85 -13.17 -78.13
N GLY A 738 73.23 -12.43 -77.09
CA GLY A 738 74.44 -11.60 -77.07
C GLY A 738 74.35 -10.30 -77.88
N ASN A 739 73.19 -9.95 -78.47
CA ASN A 739 72.97 -8.66 -79.15
C ASN A 739 71.82 -7.89 -78.49
N ALA A 740 72.13 -6.74 -77.87
CA ALA A 740 71.22 -5.96 -77.04
C ALA A 740 69.95 -5.41 -77.75
N ASN A 741 69.72 -5.69 -79.03
CA ASN A 741 68.55 -5.23 -79.78
C ASN A 741 67.92 -6.27 -80.74
N ASN A 742 68.23 -7.57 -80.61
CA ASN A 742 67.68 -8.62 -81.50
C ASN A 742 67.19 -9.88 -80.78
N GLN A 743 66.63 -9.74 -79.59
CA GLN A 743 66.11 -10.88 -78.82
C GLN A 743 64.91 -11.52 -79.55
N PRO A 744 64.97 -12.82 -79.94
CA PRO A 744 63.84 -13.53 -80.50
C PRO A 744 62.76 -13.74 -79.43
N LYS A 745 61.49 -13.58 -79.81
CA LYS A 745 60.34 -13.90 -78.97
C LYS A 745 59.70 -15.18 -79.51
N GLN A 746 59.60 -16.23 -78.71
CA GLN A 746 58.76 -17.38 -79.05
C GLN A 746 57.63 -17.55 -78.02
N ALA A 747 56.40 -17.44 -78.52
CA ALA A 747 55.20 -17.90 -77.82
C ALA A 747 54.62 -19.06 -78.65
N GLY A 748 54.49 -20.24 -78.05
CA GLY A 748 53.71 -21.36 -78.61
C GLY A 748 54.44 -22.42 -79.44
N THR A 749 55.78 -22.51 -79.43
CA THR A 749 56.55 -23.60 -80.07
C THR A 749 57.38 -24.37 -79.05
N ASP A 750 57.52 -25.70 -79.24
CA ASP A 750 58.34 -26.56 -78.38
C ASP A 750 59.80 -26.55 -78.87
N GLY A 751 60.77 -26.17 -78.01
CA GLY A 751 62.21 -26.21 -78.28
C GLY A 751 62.85 -24.88 -78.76
N PHE A 752 64.18 -24.88 -78.88
CA PHE A 752 64.98 -23.75 -79.43
C PHE A 752 64.64 -23.49 -80.91
N ALA A 753 64.70 -22.25 -81.40
CA ALA A 753 64.52 -22.01 -82.84
C ALA A 753 65.61 -22.73 -83.65
N SER A 754 65.27 -23.18 -84.86
CA SER A 754 66.24 -23.71 -85.82
C SER A 754 67.34 -22.68 -86.08
N GLY A 755 68.51 -22.86 -85.47
CA GLY A 755 69.67 -21.97 -85.62
C GLY A 755 70.26 -21.40 -84.32
N GLU A 756 69.56 -21.47 -83.19
CA GLU A 756 69.89 -20.68 -81.98
C GLU A 756 70.95 -21.31 -81.05
N ILE A 757 71.18 -22.63 -81.13
CA ILE A 757 72.30 -23.30 -80.44
C ILE A 757 73.20 -24.08 -81.41
N THR A 758 73.02 -23.85 -82.71
CA THR A 758 73.78 -24.56 -83.73
C THR A 758 75.04 -23.79 -84.04
N TYR A 759 76.16 -24.24 -83.49
CA TYR A 759 77.45 -23.95 -84.09
C TYR A 759 77.61 -24.86 -85.30
N ALA A 760 78.16 -24.31 -86.39
CA ALA A 760 78.78 -25.17 -87.39
C ALA A 760 80.07 -25.67 -86.73
N VAL A 761 80.10 -26.96 -86.43
CA VAL A 761 81.24 -27.61 -85.77
C VAL A 761 82.01 -28.35 -86.85
N ASP A 762 83.33 -28.48 -86.76
CA ASP A 762 84.15 -29.19 -87.76
C ASP A 762 83.92 -30.71 -87.70
N SER A 763 82.71 -31.16 -88.04
CA SER A 763 82.21 -32.51 -87.80
C SER A 763 82.97 -33.62 -88.53
N ASN A 764 83.91 -33.24 -89.40
CA ASN A 764 84.71 -34.10 -90.26
C ASN A 764 86.24 -33.97 -90.01
N HIS A 765 86.65 -33.17 -89.02
CA HIS A 765 88.05 -32.88 -88.63
C HIS A 765 88.96 -32.40 -89.76
N ASP A 766 88.47 -31.59 -90.69
CA ASP A 766 89.32 -30.96 -91.73
C ASP A 766 89.98 -29.65 -91.25
N THR A 767 89.85 -29.32 -89.97
CA THR A 767 90.30 -28.13 -89.25
C THR A 767 89.58 -26.83 -89.67
N HIS A 768 88.51 -26.93 -90.46
CA HIS A 768 87.73 -25.80 -90.95
C HIS A 768 86.23 -26.06 -90.80
N VAL A 769 85.53 -25.12 -90.20
CA VAL A 769 84.07 -25.14 -90.22
C VAL A 769 83.57 -24.73 -91.60
N THR A 770 83.00 -25.68 -92.36
CA THR A 770 82.44 -25.44 -93.70
C THR A 770 80.93 -25.67 -93.73
N SER A 771 80.27 -25.33 -94.86
CA SER A 771 78.85 -25.63 -95.06
C SER A 771 78.53 -27.12 -95.21
N ALA A 772 79.55 -28.00 -95.30
CA ALA A 772 79.38 -29.44 -95.36
C ALA A 772 79.27 -30.09 -93.97
N ASP A 773 79.56 -29.32 -92.93
CA ASP A 773 79.58 -29.82 -91.55
C ASP A 773 78.21 -29.83 -90.87
N LYS A 774 78.07 -30.74 -89.89
CA LYS A 774 76.83 -30.97 -89.15
C LYS A 774 76.56 -29.85 -88.14
N ALA A 775 75.28 -29.53 -87.95
CA ALA A 775 74.81 -28.60 -86.92
C ALA A 775 74.49 -29.33 -85.61
N GLY A 776 75.02 -28.86 -84.49
CA GLY A 776 74.81 -29.43 -83.16
C GLY A 776 75.59 -28.69 -82.08
N LEU A 777 75.69 -29.29 -80.89
CA LEU A 777 76.52 -28.80 -79.79
C LEU A 777 77.86 -29.51 -79.81
N LEU A 778 78.95 -28.76 -79.72
CA LEU A 778 80.29 -29.28 -79.42
C LEU A 778 80.60 -28.98 -77.96
N ILE A 779 80.23 -29.90 -77.08
CA ILE A 779 80.43 -29.75 -75.63
C ILE A 779 81.91 -29.92 -75.34
N GLY A 780 82.50 -29.02 -74.55
CA GLY A 780 83.93 -29.04 -74.21
C GLY A 780 84.81 -28.13 -75.07
N ASP A 781 84.26 -27.49 -76.11
CA ASP A 781 84.91 -26.40 -76.85
C ASP A 781 84.74 -25.07 -76.09
N TYR A 782 85.57 -24.87 -75.06
CA TYR A 782 85.45 -23.71 -74.15
C TYR A 782 85.86 -22.39 -74.77
N ASN A 783 86.35 -22.40 -76.01
CA ASN A 783 86.72 -21.19 -76.73
C ASN A 783 85.73 -20.85 -77.86
N LEU A 784 84.74 -21.74 -78.09
CA LEU A 784 83.59 -21.57 -78.97
C LEU A 784 83.98 -21.34 -80.44
N ASN A 785 85.09 -21.92 -80.88
CA ASN A 785 85.56 -21.81 -82.27
C ASN A 785 85.01 -22.91 -83.19
N GLY A 786 84.31 -23.90 -82.63
CA GLY A 786 83.69 -25.02 -83.35
C GLY A 786 84.68 -26.13 -83.75
N VAL A 787 85.91 -26.12 -83.24
CA VAL A 787 87.01 -27.03 -83.60
C VAL A 787 87.58 -27.66 -82.32
N GLN A 788 88.06 -28.92 -82.39
CA GLN A 788 88.79 -29.50 -81.27
C GLN A 788 90.19 -28.92 -81.15
N ASP A 789 90.48 -28.19 -80.06
CA ASP A 789 91.83 -27.73 -79.78
C ASP A 789 92.63 -28.72 -78.89
N ILE A 790 93.96 -28.59 -78.92
CA ILE A 790 94.84 -29.37 -78.06
C ILE A 790 94.54 -29.03 -76.60
N GLY A 791 94.05 -30.01 -75.84
CA GLY A 791 93.72 -29.87 -74.42
C GLY A 791 92.23 -29.82 -74.11
N GLU A 792 91.36 -29.92 -75.12
CA GLU A 792 89.91 -30.01 -74.97
C GLU A 792 89.45 -31.47 -75.12
N ASN A 793 88.58 -31.92 -74.20
CA ASN A 793 87.81 -33.13 -74.38
C ASN A 793 86.46 -32.70 -74.92
N VAL A 794 86.13 -33.11 -76.15
CA VAL A 794 84.95 -32.59 -76.84
C VAL A 794 83.98 -33.70 -77.21
N LEU A 795 82.69 -33.44 -76.98
CA LEU A 795 81.60 -34.35 -77.31
C LEU A 795 80.62 -33.65 -78.24
N PHE A 796 80.42 -34.21 -79.42
CA PHE A 796 79.37 -33.73 -80.32
C PHE A 796 78.03 -34.37 -80.01
N ILE A 797 76.99 -33.54 -79.91
CA ILE A 797 75.61 -34.01 -79.79
C ILE A 797 74.70 -33.21 -80.71
N SER A 798 73.81 -33.90 -81.43
CA SER A 798 72.82 -33.23 -82.27
C SER A 798 71.82 -32.45 -81.40
N THR A 799 71.26 -31.36 -81.92
CA THR A 799 70.23 -30.61 -81.18
C THR A 799 69.01 -31.47 -80.82
N ALA A 800 68.65 -32.41 -81.69
CA ALA A 800 67.55 -33.36 -81.44
C ALA A 800 67.87 -34.35 -80.32
N ASP A 801 69.10 -34.85 -80.26
CA ASP A 801 69.58 -35.76 -79.21
C ASP A 801 69.72 -35.03 -77.86
N ALA A 802 70.28 -33.82 -77.86
CA ALA A 802 70.38 -32.96 -76.68
C ALA A 802 69.01 -32.66 -76.08
N LEU A 803 68.04 -32.31 -76.93
CA LEU A 803 66.65 -32.10 -76.51
C LEU A 803 66.01 -33.39 -75.97
N THR A 804 66.35 -34.55 -76.54
CA THR A 804 65.85 -35.85 -76.05
C THR A 804 66.42 -36.18 -74.66
N LEU A 805 67.69 -35.87 -74.39
CA LEU A 805 68.30 -36.04 -73.06
C LEU A 805 67.67 -35.11 -72.02
N LEU A 806 67.42 -33.84 -72.37
CA LEU A 806 66.77 -32.86 -71.49
C LEU A 806 65.32 -33.23 -71.19
N ASN A 807 64.59 -33.75 -72.18
CA ASN A 807 63.18 -34.13 -72.06
C ASN A 807 62.94 -35.51 -71.43
N ALA A 808 63.97 -36.31 -71.21
CA ALA A 808 63.85 -37.64 -70.61
C ALA A 808 63.59 -37.54 -69.10
N SER A 809 62.40 -37.09 -68.69
CA SER A 809 62.04 -36.93 -67.28
C SER A 809 61.47 -38.19 -66.61
N ASP A 810 61.03 -39.23 -67.35
CA ASP A 810 60.19 -40.26 -66.69
C ASP A 810 60.24 -41.72 -67.20
N LYS A 811 61.10 -42.13 -68.17
CA LYS A 811 60.94 -43.50 -68.76
C LYS A 811 62.17 -44.41 -68.97
N GLN A 812 63.40 -44.05 -68.59
CA GLN A 812 64.56 -44.96 -68.70
C GLN A 812 65.59 -44.83 -67.54
N VAL A 813 65.09 -44.62 -66.31
CA VAL A 813 65.84 -44.34 -65.05
C VAL A 813 66.72 -45.51 -64.53
N GLN A 814 67.29 -46.34 -65.41
CA GLN A 814 68.23 -47.38 -65.02
C GLN A 814 69.53 -47.33 -65.79
N ASP A 815 69.79 -46.32 -66.62
CA ASP A 815 71.10 -46.16 -67.26
C ASP A 815 71.74 -44.82 -66.87
N GLY A 816 72.86 -44.89 -66.16
CA GLY A 816 73.61 -43.74 -65.70
C GLY A 816 74.11 -42.85 -66.85
N ARG A 817 74.27 -43.38 -68.07
CA ARG A 817 74.67 -42.59 -69.24
C ARG A 817 73.65 -41.52 -69.62
N TYR A 818 72.35 -41.80 -69.50
CA TYR A 818 71.29 -40.81 -69.72
C TYR A 818 71.32 -39.70 -68.67
N MET A 819 71.53 -40.07 -67.41
CA MET A 819 71.59 -39.14 -66.29
C MET A 819 72.75 -38.17 -66.47
N LEU A 820 73.96 -38.71 -66.61
CA LEU A 820 75.16 -37.89 -66.76
C LEU A 820 75.14 -37.07 -68.07
N GLY A 821 74.71 -37.66 -69.19
CA GLY A 821 74.59 -36.96 -70.46
C GLY A 821 73.64 -35.77 -70.40
N ARG A 822 72.51 -35.90 -69.68
CA ARG A 822 71.59 -34.79 -69.43
C ARG A 822 72.25 -33.67 -68.63
N ASP A 823 72.98 -33.99 -67.57
CA ASP A 823 73.60 -32.95 -66.73
C ASP A 823 74.73 -32.25 -67.48
N VAL A 824 75.54 -32.97 -68.25
CA VAL A 824 76.57 -32.38 -69.12
C VAL A 824 75.95 -31.41 -70.15
N VAL A 825 74.85 -31.80 -70.81
CA VAL A 825 74.14 -30.91 -71.75
C VAL A 825 73.60 -29.67 -71.02
N ALA A 826 72.97 -29.86 -69.86
CA ALA A 826 72.45 -28.74 -69.08
C ALA A 826 73.55 -27.78 -68.59
N THR A 827 74.69 -28.31 -68.13
CA THR A 827 75.84 -27.53 -67.68
C THR A 827 76.46 -26.77 -68.84
N TRP A 828 76.54 -27.40 -70.01
CA TRP A 828 77.04 -26.77 -71.23
C TRP A 828 76.17 -25.58 -71.66
N LEU A 829 74.85 -25.76 -71.65
CA LEU A 829 73.91 -24.68 -71.96
C LEU A 829 74.03 -23.55 -70.94
N ASN A 830 74.14 -23.85 -69.64
CA ASN A 830 74.39 -22.84 -68.61
C ASN A 830 75.67 -22.03 -68.88
N TYR A 831 76.73 -22.67 -69.36
CA TYR A 831 77.96 -21.97 -69.76
C TYR A 831 77.75 -21.07 -70.99
N LEU A 832 77.02 -21.53 -72.01
CA LEU A 832 76.70 -20.72 -73.19
C LEU A 832 75.83 -19.50 -72.85
N GLU A 833 74.98 -19.59 -71.82
CA GLU A 833 74.21 -18.46 -71.27
C GLU A 833 75.10 -17.44 -70.49
N GLY A 834 76.40 -17.70 -70.38
CA GLY A 834 77.38 -16.79 -69.77
C GLY A 834 77.73 -17.10 -68.31
N ASN A 835 77.23 -18.21 -67.75
CA ASN A 835 77.59 -18.61 -66.39
C ASN A 835 79.05 -19.10 -66.31
N ALA A 836 79.74 -18.76 -65.23
CA ALA A 836 81.13 -19.15 -65.04
C ALA A 836 81.25 -20.66 -64.80
N ILE A 837 82.05 -21.36 -65.62
CA ILE A 837 82.22 -22.82 -65.54
C ILE A 837 83.54 -23.24 -64.84
N GLY A 838 84.38 -22.28 -64.48
CA GLY A 838 85.67 -22.50 -63.82
C GLY A 838 86.86 -22.72 -64.78
N ASN A 839 88.05 -22.81 -64.20
CA ASN A 839 89.33 -22.79 -64.94
C ASN A 839 89.87 -24.17 -65.34
N GLY A 840 89.11 -25.24 -65.11
CA GLY A 840 89.49 -26.62 -65.42
C GLY A 840 90.33 -27.31 -64.33
N SER A 841 90.51 -26.68 -63.15
CA SER A 841 91.07 -27.37 -61.98
C SER A 841 90.05 -28.33 -61.37
N ALA A 842 90.52 -29.37 -60.68
CA ALA A 842 89.65 -30.33 -59.98
C ALA A 842 88.62 -29.64 -59.08
N GLY A 843 87.36 -30.10 -59.16
CA GLY A 843 86.23 -29.52 -58.43
C GLY A 843 85.62 -28.27 -59.08
N THR A 844 85.88 -28.03 -60.36
CA THR A 844 85.15 -27.03 -61.16
C THR A 844 84.24 -27.72 -62.16
N ALA A 845 83.10 -27.11 -62.50
CA ALA A 845 82.18 -27.66 -63.50
C ALA A 845 82.85 -27.94 -64.86
N ARG A 846 83.88 -27.16 -65.24
CA ARG A 846 84.70 -27.41 -66.42
C ARG A 846 85.44 -28.74 -66.33
N HIS A 847 86.12 -28.97 -65.21
CA HIS A 847 86.81 -30.24 -64.95
C HIS A 847 85.84 -31.42 -64.95
N ASP A 848 84.65 -31.24 -64.40
CA ASP A 848 83.66 -32.31 -64.29
C ASP A 848 82.98 -32.59 -65.65
N ILE A 849 82.80 -31.58 -66.51
CA ILE A 849 82.42 -31.81 -67.92
C ILE A 849 83.50 -32.58 -68.66
N ASP A 850 84.77 -32.19 -68.53
CA ASP A 850 85.90 -32.85 -69.17
C ASP A 850 85.96 -34.35 -68.80
N ASP A 851 85.78 -34.68 -67.52
CA ASP A 851 85.77 -36.07 -67.04
C ASP A 851 84.47 -36.82 -67.39
N ALA A 852 83.34 -36.13 -67.42
CA ALA A 852 82.07 -36.71 -67.83
C ALA A 852 82.05 -37.07 -69.32
N ILE A 853 82.66 -36.26 -70.19
CA ILE A 853 82.84 -36.56 -71.62
C ILE A 853 83.63 -37.85 -71.78
N LYS A 854 84.80 -37.96 -71.12
CA LYS A 854 85.62 -39.19 -71.15
C LYS A 854 84.85 -40.41 -70.66
N TRP A 855 84.05 -40.26 -69.59
CA TRP A 855 83.25 -41.36 -69.04
C TRP A 855 82.15 -41.81 -69.99
N LEU A 856 81.45 -40.86 -70.61
CA LEU A 856 80.44 -41.15 -71.62
C LEU A 856 81.07 -41.87 -72.81
N GLU A 857 82.21 -41.40 -73.32
CA GLU A 857 82.93 -42.06 -74.42
C GLU A 857 83.36 -43.50 -74.07
N TYR A 858 83.94 -43.70 -72.88
CA TYR A 858 84.37 -45.02 -72.42
C TYR A 858 83.23 -46.05 -72.39
N THR A 859 82.05 -45.63 -71.97
CA THR A 859 80.89 -46.51 -71.80
C THR A 859 80.03 -46.68 -73.06
N GLN A 860 80.38 -45.99 -74.16
CA GLN A 860 79.73 -46.11 -75.47
C GLN A 860 80.42 -47.12 -76.41
N ALA A 861 81.69 -47.49 -76.18
CA ALA A 861 82.43 -48.39 -77.08
C ALA A 861 81.87 -49.83 -77.11
N LYS A 862 81.23 -50.23 -78.22
CA LYS A 862 80.93 -51.64 -78.52
C LYS A 862 82.25 -52.44 -78.54
N PRO A 863 82.37 -53.61 -77.87
CA PRO A 863 83.56 -54.45 -77.98
C PRO A 863 83.77 -54.87 -79.44
N GLY A 864 84.76 -54.27 -80.12
CA GLY A 864 85.15 -54.61 -81.49
C GLY A 864 84.66 -53.67 -82.61
N ALA A 865 84.02 -52.54 -82.31
CA ALA A 865 83.73 -51.49 -83.30
C ALA A 865 84.34 -50.17 -82.83
N ILE A 866 85.66 -50.06 -82.98
CA ILE A 866 86.34 -48.77 -83.05
C ILE A 866 86.61 -48.59 -84.53
N GLU A 867 85.72 -47.91 -85.23
CA GLU A 867 86.10 -47.44 -86.56
C GLU A 867 87.24 -46.43 -86.36
N ASN A 868 88.34 -46.63 -87.08
CA ASN A 868 89.34 -45.60 -87.33
C ASN A 868 88.71 -44.49 -88.20
N SER A 869 87.65 -43.82 -87.72
CA SER A 869 87.16 -42.61 -88.34
C SER A 869 87.76 -41.43 -87.59
N ALA A 870 88.32 -40.50 -88.36
CA ALA A 870 88.87 -39.26 -87.88
C ALA A 870 87.74 -38.27 -87.56
N ASP A 871 86.62 -38.72 -86.97
CA ASP A 871 85.46 -37.89 -86.67
C ASP A 871 85.27 -37.80 -85.15
N PHE A 872 84.63 -36.73 -84.65
CA PHE A 872 84.31 -36.58 -83.23
C PHE A 872 83.55 -37.80 -82.68
N HIS A 873 83.70 -38.04 -81.39
CA HIS A 873 82.75 -38.88 -80.69
C HIS A 873 81.37 -38.19 -80.72
N THR A 874 80.41 -38.89 -81.34
CA THR A 874 79.03 -38.42 -81.46
C THR A 874 78.17 -39.21 -80.49
N LEU A 875 77.40 -38.51 -79.65
CA LEU A 875 76.42 -39.15 -78.77
C LEU A 875 75.07 -39.20 -79.48
N SER A 876 74.64 -40.38 -79.94
CA SER A 876 73.29 -40.59 -80.45
C SER A 876 72.41 -41.25 -79.39
N VAL A 877 71.29 -40.61 -79.03
CA VAL A 877 70.36 -41.17 -78.05
C VAL A 877 69.71 -42.45 -78.58
N ALA A 878 69.46 -42.52 -79.90
CA ALA A 878 68.82 -43.67 -80.53
C ALA A 878 69.76 -44.88 -80.69
N ASP A 879 71.02 -44.66 -81.07
CA ASP A 879 71.94 -45.75 -81.43
C ASP A 879 72.86 -46.20 -80.28
N ASP A 880 73.28 -45.29 -79.40
CA ASP A 880 74.33 -45.56 -78.39
C ASP A 880 73.77 -45.87 -77.00
N LEU A 881 72.62 -45.25 -76.67
CA LEU A 881 72.01 -45.34 -75.35
C LEU A 881 70.88 -46.38 -75.24
N THR A 882 70.44 -47.00 -76.35
CA THR A 882 69.36 -48.03 -76.37
C THR A 882 69.84 -49.49 -76.48
N SER A 883 71.15 -49.73 -76.58
CA SER A 883 71.73 -51.08 -76.75
C SER A 883 71.55 -51.98 -75.51
N SER A 884 71.58 -53.32 -75.67
CA SER A 884 71.33 -54.34 -74.63
C SER A 884 72.36 -54.41 -73.48
N SER A 885 73.15 -53.35 -73.28
CA SER A 885 74.29 -53.23 -72.37
C SER A 885 74.20 -51.94 -71.53
N ALA A 886 73.04 -51.71 -70.90
CA ALA A 886 72.80 -50.52 -70.08
C ALA A 886 73.73 -50.42 -68.85
N VAL A 887 74.26 -49.23 -68.56
CA VAL A 887 75.12 -48.97 -67.39
C VAL A 887 74.24 -48.63 -66.21
N LYS A 888 73.85 -49.63 -65.42
CA LYS A 888 73.00 -49.40 -64.25
C LYS A 888 73.64 -48.46 -63.25
N THR A 889 72.84 -47.59 -62.63
CA THR A 889 73.26 -46.73 -61.51
C THR A 889 73.73 -47.55 -60.30
N SER A 890 73.39 -48.83 -60.23
CA SER A 890 73.91 -49.78 -59.25
C SER A 890 75.21 -50.49 -59.67
N SER A 891 75.76 -50.20 -60.85
CA SER A 891 76.94 -50.88 -61.38
C SER A 891 78.24 -50.28 -60.85
N ALA A 892 79.31 -51.09 -60.81
CA ALA A 892 80.63 -50.64 -60.42
C ALA A 892 81.22 -49.59 -61.39
N ILE A 893 80.78 -49.59 -62.65
CA ILE A 893 81.20 -48.61 -63.68
C ILE A 893 80.59 -47.22 -63.40
N TRP A 894 79.40 -47.16 -62.80
CA TRP A 894 78.76 -45.91 -62.38
C TRP A 894 79.35 -45.35 -61.08
N SER A 895 79.64 -46.22 -60.12
CA SER A 895 79.97 -45.86 -58.74
C SER A 895 81.47 -45.86 -58.41
N GLY A 896 82.33 -46.36 -59.31
CA GLY A 896 83.79 -46.39 -59.12
C GLY A 896 84.54 -45.55 -60.16
N PRO A 897 85.72 -45.00 -59.82
CA PRO A 897 86.59 -44.33 -60.80
C PRO A 897 87.11 -45.34 -61.84
N VAL A 898 87.33 -44.87 -63.07
CA VAL A 898 87.79 -45.72 -64.18
C VAL A 898 89.29 -45.51 -64.41
N VAL A 899 90.09 -46.53 -64.07
CA VAL A 899 91.56 -46.49 -64.14
C VAL A 899 92.05 -47.20 -65.42
N ASN A 900 92.91 -46.54 -66.20
CA ASN A 900 93.42 -46.99 -67.52
C ASN A 900 92.34 -47.17 -68.61
N VAL A 901 91.87 -46.06 -69.18
CA VAL A 901 91.08 -46.05 -70.42
C VAL A 901 92.04 -46.31 -71.59
N PRO A 902 92.04 -47.51 -72.24
CA PRO A 902 93.13 -47.93 -73.13
C PRO A 902 93.28 -47.11 -74.43
N LEU A 903 92.37 -46.16 -74.69
CA LEU A 903 92.27 -45.38 -75.93
C LEU A 903 92.53 -43.87 -75.78
N LEU A 904 92.62 -43.33 -74.55
CA LEU A 904 92.73 -41.87 -74.31
C LEU A 904 93.97 -41.47 -73.48
N GLY A 905 94.73 -42.42 -72.94
CA GLY A 905 96.01 -42.14 -72.25
C GLY A 905 95.93 -41.39 -70.91
N GLN A 906 94.73 -41.16 -70.37
CA GLN A 906 94.50 -40.52 -69.06
C GLN A 906 93.46 -41.29 -68.22
N ALA A 907 93.47 -41.09 -66.89
CA ALA A 907 92.48 -41.66 -65.98
C ALA A 907 91.24 -40.74 -65.88
N ILE A 908 90.09 -41.31 -65.50
CA ILE A 908 88.91 -40.54 -65.09
C ILE A 908 88.97 -40.47 -63.56
N ASP A 909 89.15 -39.28 -63.00
CA ASP A 909 89.50 -39.10 -61.59
C ASP A 909 88.28 -39.28 -60.65
N LEU A 910 87.06 -39.12 -61.18
CA LEU A 910 85.80 -39.26 -60.45
C LEU A 910 84.92 -40.40 -60.99
N SER A 911 84.07 -40.95 -60.11
CA SER A 911 82.97 -41.85 -60.53
C SER A 911 81.87 -41.06 -61.22
N ALA A 912 81.15 -41.67 -62.17
CA ALA A 912 80.02 -41.00 -62.83
C ALA A 912 78.88 -40.60 -61.89
N SER A 913 78.68 -41.29 -60.76
CA SER A 913 77.75 -40.84 -59.73
C SER A 913 78.17 -39.52 -59.07
N HIS A 914 79.47 -39.31 -58.86
CA HIS A 914 79.99 -38.04 -58.36
C HIS A 914 79.88 -36.96 -59.43
N LEU A 915 80.33 -37.22 -60.66
CA LEU A 915 80.18 -36.28 -61.78
C LEU A 915 78.70 -35.88 -62.00
N HIS A 916 77.78 -36.84 -61.92
CA HIS A 916 76.35 -36.59 -61.97
C HIS A 916 75.90 -35.65 -60.84
N THR A 917 76.36 -35.91 -59.61
CA THR A 917 76.00 -35.12 -58.43
C THR A 917 76.55 -33.71 -58.54
N ASP A 918 77.81 -33.55 -58.91
CA ASP A 918 78.50 -32.27 -58.98
C ASP A 918 77.96 -31.41 -60.14
N LEU A 919 77.71 -32.00 -61.31
CA LEU A 919 77.09 -31.30 -62.44
C LEU A 919 75.60 -31.03 -62.20
N ASP A 920 74.83 -31.93 -61.59
CA ASP A 920 73.44 -31.67 -61.20
C ASP A 920 73.37 -30.54 -60.16
N HIS A 921 74.28 -30.54 -59.18
CA HIS A 921 74.44 -29.47 -58.19
C HIS A 921 74.74 -28.13 -58.87
N TYR A 922 75.72 -28.06 -59.78
CA TYR A 922 75.99 -26.86 -60.57
C TYR A 922 74.74 -26.43 -61.36
N ASN A 923 74.05 -27.36 -62.01
CA ASN A 923 72.88 -27.06 -62.84
C ASN A 923 71.67 -26.55 -62.05
N ASN A 924 71.60 -26.90 -60.77
CA ASN A 924 70.56 -26.45 -59.85
C ASN A 924 70.93 -25.13 -59.17
N LEU A 925 72.23 -24.87 -58.94
CA LEU A 925 72.69 -23.81 -58.04
C LEU A 925 73.52 -22.71 -58.69
N GLY A 926 74.03 -22.89 -59.91
CA GLY A 926 74.73 -21.86 -60.68
C GLY A 926 76.13 -21.45 -60.17
N PHE A 927 76.76 -22.22 -59.30
CA PHE A 927 78.07 -21.89 -58.69
C PHE A 927 79.18 -22.88 -59.05
N VAL A 928 80.42 -22.35 -59.15
CA VAL A 928 81.69 -23.07 -59.42
C VAL A 928 82.21 -23.82 -58.20
#